data_AF-A0A4Y9ZAF0-F1
#
_entry.id   AF-A0A4Y9ZAF0-F1
#
_cell.length_a   1.000
_cell.length_b   1.000
_cell.length_c   1.000
_cell.angle_alpha   90.00
_cell.angle_beta   90.00
_cell.angle_gamma   90.00
#
_symmetry.space_group_name_H-M   'P 1'
#
loop_
_entity.id
_entity.type
_entity.pdbx_description
1 polymer ?
#
loop_
_entity_poly.entity_id
_entity_poly.type
_entity_poly.pdbx_seq_one_letter_code
_entity_poly.pdbx_strand_id
1 'polypeptide(L)'
;MAFNSGQTLPQNAVSSLTFQIGTKAGPVFVQLPRQPVPLDLVNEPKHSTRDEQSIASSTYPNGPPIRAPSQLPAPGNLNLSCRLGKRIAIGEASVLYTLELDDAMQASMVHIPPLMVKIARPNRTASLAREAWFYEEMECLQGVAVARCYGWFEAEIPRNSLPHTWKTKHVPRVDEELDVGGLENERSNGAPHEMLEDRCWRPNHLSILLMERLGERIPPLDQPMSMDMKADIESIFEDVAHLGIDVRSGLRYENILLAPTTPPGLPSLPSPYTNRTHAFRLVNFDQAFKSGFNVWRIKGNLLQPLARMFEEFEEDRRAFWDIQDDKVLENSQNWDIVYHMADTDDEYEEPAKAAKLAPSCGRVLQRQWSQRQVLQAQLSQSTFGSQPFVGSQPTVGSQFFVDSQSFVGSQPAAGSQPFASAESPDNSQQLVYWIDDVYYRQRGKSVSGPLPFQAIGSLPSSTVRNFISTVAEDEKPSFVPGHFIASTPIVKILQDTIGFKEDTSGPLSWIVVTHVCRRWRRVALGAAVLWSTILCSHHSWKEFIARAQEAPLSVWLNLSGSSDVQIAQSVLPNLLRIRHLYLRGPKIVDVITLSCLSGQAPLLETLMLEYEPPRKIRAKIDGDILSSLFGGSVPRLDRLSLTGIPIRADSHLFSENLTWLDITGCDIDPTVVRLPLADLINVLLRLPLLETLSIDGIVADPVSSDLLDGSLADIPVAHMAHLEVLSAYTEYPLIHKAFMAHLSAPELVMCGMGTFIESRDELTPPFVPPLISWTDPNSFLSMDIEEYPTRMMICGGLRHALNERMELVAPMSISVMVHLQEGFPELDEAIYDVSSQMPLHIVRSLQLFYTTYPIDWAPLLMRMDAIEEITTFITRWKDILQVMTMTVVDNGPMRLLCPKLKKLKFLTLNYSPKSEVFYEALAIAVEMRRESGSELEVIIDEESIPSHSVEELGALRHRRLPSFRQRILRRLAFK
;
A
#
# COMPACT_ATOMS: atom_id res chain seq x y z
N MET A 1 28.68 -35.90 -28.87
CA MET A 1 29.87 -36.54 -28.25
C MET A 1 29.49 -37.92 -27.74
N ALA A 2 30.43 -38.86 -27.57
CA ALA A 2 30.14 -40.14 -26.92
C ALA A 2 30.20 -39.94 -25.40
N PHE A 3 29.10 -40.16 -24.70
CA PHE A 3 29.03 -40.09 -23.24
C PHE A 3 29.40 -41.45 -22.64
N ASN A 4 30.15 -41.45 -21.55
CA ASN A 4 30.48 -42.69 -20.84
C ASN A 4 29.26 -43.21 -20.07
N SER A 5 29.10 -44.54 -20.04
CA SER A 5 28.04 -45.22 -19.29
C SER A 5 27.99 -44.77 -17.83
N GLY A 6 26.84 -44.23 -17.39
CA GLY A 6 26.63 -43.76 -16.02
C GLY A 6 26.78 -42.25 -15.81
N GLN A 7 27.09 -41.46 -16.85
CA GLN A 7 27.03 -40.00 -16.76
C GLN A 7 25.59 -39.49 -16.88
N THR A 8 25.24 -38.51 -16.03
CA THR A 8 23.98 -37.76 -16.10
C THR A 8 24.05 -36.70 -17.19
N LEU A 9 22.93 -36.38 -17.84
CA LEU A 9 22.82 -35.30 -18.83
C LEU A 9 23.31 -33.95 -18.25
N PRO A 10 24.41 -33.36 -18.77
CA PRO A 10 24.83 -32.01 -18.36
C PRO A 10 23.80 -30.96 -18.78
N GLN A 11 23.57 -29.95 -17.95
CA GLN A 11 22.52 -28.95 -18.15
C GLN A 11 22.69 -28.12 -19.43
N ASN A 12 23.92 -27.97 -19.92
CA ASN A 12 24.23 -27.29 -21.18
C ASN A 12 24.60 -28.24 -22.33
N ALA A 13 24.30 -29.53 -22.23
CA ALA A 13 24.54 -30.48 -23.31
C ALA A 13 23.56 -30.35 -24.48
N VAL A 14 22.36 -29.83 -24.22
CA VAL A 14 21.26 -29.71 -25.19
C VAL A 14 21.42 -28.43 -26.02
N SER A 15 21.63 -28.59 -27.33
CA SER A 15 21.77 -27.48 -28.29
C SER A 15 20.49 -27.20 -29.08
N SER A 16 19.60 -28.20 -29.20
CA SER A 16 18.28 -28.03 -29.82
C SER A 16 17.27 -29.05 -29.32
N LEU A 17 15.99 -28.71 -29.45
CA LEU A 17 14.86 -29.62 -29.27
C LEU A 17 14.23 -29.88 -30.63
N THR A 18 13.95 -31.14 -30.96
CA THR A 18 13.09 -31.49 -32.09
C THR A 18 11.74 -31.91 -31.53
N PHE A 19 10.74 -31.08 -31.80
CA PHE A 19 9.45 -31.14 -31.13
C PHE A 19 8.36 -31.59 -32.10
N GLN A 20 7.71 -32.73 -31.83
CA GLN A 20 6.56 -33.17 -32.62
C GLN A 20 5.27 -32.45 -32.18
N ILE A 21 4.67 -31.64 -33.05
CA ILE A 21 3.42 -30.93 -32.76
C ILE A 21 2.29 -31.38 -33.70
N GLY A 22 1.12 -31.68 -33.13
CA GLY A 22 -0.08 -32.05 -33.88
C GLY A 22 -0.72 -30.84 -34.59
N THR A 23 -0.71 -30.84 -35.93
CA THR A 23 -1.41 -29.83 -36.75
C THR A 23 -2.62 -30.42 -37.45
N LYS A 24 -3.47 -29.57 -38.04
CA LYS A 24 -4.63 -29.98 -38.83
C LYS A 24 -4.27 -30.82 -40.07
N ALA A 25 -3.02 -30.77 -40.52
CA ALA A 25 -2.49 -31.51 -41.67
C ALA A 25 -1.66 -32.75 -41.27
N GLY A 26 -1.61 -33.08 -39.97
CA GLY A 26 -0.76 -34.15 -39.42
C GLY A 26 0.32 -33.63 -38.46
N PRO A 27 1.16 -34.52 -37.90
CA PRO A 27 2.26 -34.11 -37.03
C PRO A 27 3.36 -33.38 -37.83
N VAL A 28 3.79 -32.23 -37.32
CA VAL A 28 4.92 -31.45 -37.85
C VAL A 28 6.02 -31.43 -36.81
N PHE A 29 7.26 -31.67 -37.23
CA PHE A 29 8.44 -31.52 -36.38
C PHE A 29 8.96 -30.09 -36.47
N VAL A 30 9.05 -29.41 -35.33
CA VAL A 30 9.64 -28.07 -35.20
C VAL A 30 10.96 -28.20 -34.45
N GLN A 31 12.05 -27.74 -35.06
CA GLN A 31 13.34 -27.69 -34.39
C GLN A 31 13.51 -26.33 -33.70
N LEU A 32 13.69 -26.34 -32.38
CA LEU A 32 13.96 -25.16 -31.56
C LEU A 32 15.45 -25.15 -31.17
N PRO A 33 16.30 -24.30 -31.77
CA PRO A 33 17.65 -24.06 -31.27
C PRO A 33 17.63 -23.41 -29.88
N ARG A 34 18.61 -23.77 -29.05
CA ARG A 34 18.88 -23.08 -27.77
C ARG A 34 19.21 -21.62 -28.06
N GLN A 35 18.59 -20.70 -27.32
CA GLN A 35 18.90 -19.29 -27.39
C GLN A 35 19.99 -18.92 -26.38
N PRO A 36 20.89 -17.98 -26.71
CA PRO A 36 21.76 -17.34 -25.73
C PRO A 36 20.94 -16.41 -24.84
N VAL A 37 21.29 -16.31 -23.55
CA VAL A 37 20.72 -15.34 -22.62
C VAL A 37 21.77 -14.26 -22.36
N PRO A 38 21.54 -12.99 -22.76
CA PRO A 38 22.47 -11.90 -22.49
C PRO A 38 22.68 -11.68 -20.98
N LEU A 39 23.91 -11.36 -20.57
CA LEU A 39 24.20 -11.06 -19.16
C LEU A 39 23.45 -9.81 -18.68
N ASP A 40 23.28 -8.83 -19.57
CA ASP A 40 22.61 -7.54 -19.39
C ASP A 40 21.11 -7.56 -19.72
N LEU A 41 20.49 -8.75 -19.84
CA LEU A 41 19.06 -8.87 -20.15
C LEU A 41 18.16 -8.28 -19.05
N VAL A 42 18.61 -8.35 -17.80
CA VAL A 42 17.99 -7.74 -16.62
C VAL A 42 18.90 -6.61 -16.15
N ASN A 43 18.35 -5.40 -16.03
CA ASN A 43 19.07 -4.22 -15.55
C ASN A 43 19.45 -4.40 -14.09
N GLU A 44 20.68 -4.00 -13.76
CA GLU A 44 21.08 -3.83 -12.36
C GLU A 44 20.18 -2.79 -11.67
N PRO A 45 19.75 -3.06 -10.41
CA PRO A 45 18.98 -2.11 -9.63
C PRO A 45 19.77 -0.83 -9.46
N LYS A 46 19.21 0.28 -9.95
CA LYS A 46 19.78 1.60 -9.66
C LYS A 46 19.52 1.92 -8.21
N HIS A 47 20.57 1.79 -7.39
CA HIS A 47 20.60 2.41 -6.07
C HIS A 47 20.26 3.89 -6.24
N SER A 48 19.09 4.29 -5.73
CA SER A 48 18.75 5.69 -5.59
C SER A 48 19.76 6.32 -4.63
N THR A 49 20.49 7.34 -5.10
CA THR A 49 21.42 8.18 -4.33
C THR A 49 20.66 9.08 -3.35
N ARG A 50 19.89 8.46 -2.45
CA ARG A 50 18.88 9.12 -1.61
C ARG A 50 19.02 8.80 -0.12
N ASP A 51 19.94 7.91 0.26
CA ASP A 51 20.05 7.35 1.62
C ASP A 51 21.48 6.86 1.96
N GLU A 52 22.54 7.51 1.46
CA GLU A 52 23.92 7.01 1.66
C GLU A 52 24.43 7.06 3.12
N GLN A 53 23.66 7.62 4.06
CA GLN A 53 23.98 7.62 5.50
C GLN A 53 23.12 6.64 6.33
N SER A 54 21.90 6.30 5.89
CA SER A 54 21.01 5.34 6.57
C SER A 54 21.13 3.91 6.02
N ILE A 55 21.36 3.76 4.70
CA ILE A 55 21.31 2.46 4.01
C ILE A 55 22.68 1.77 3.91
N ALA A 56 23.79 2.44 4.18
CA ALA A 56 25.16 1.93 3.95
C ALA A 56 25.50 0.61 4.68
N SER A 57 24.82 0.28 5.79
CA SER A 57 24.95 -1.00 6.51
C SER A 57 24.14 -2.16 5.89
N SER A 58 23.20 -1.84 5.01
CA SER A 58 22.14 -2.74 4.51
C SER A 58 22.23 -3.08 3.01
N THR A 59 23.16 -2.46 2.28
CA THR A 59 23.47 -2.75 0.87
C THR A 59 24.77 -3.52 0.71
N TYR A 60 24.95 -4.17 -0.45
CA TYR A 60 26.25 -4.72 -0.80
C TYR A 60 27.23 -3.56 -1.14
N PRO A 61 28.45 -3.51 -0.55
CA PRO A 61 29.37 -2.37 -0.71
C PRO A 61 29.81 -2.07 -2.15
N ASN A 62 29.70 -3.04 -3.04
CA ASN A 62 30.12 -2.95 -4.45
C ASN A 62 28.94 -3.11 -5.43
N GLY A 63 27.71 -2.86 -4.96
CA GLY A 63 26.49 -3.21 -5.71
C GLY A 63 26.14 -4.70 -5.60
N PRO A 64 25.06 -5.14 -6.27
CA PRO A 64 24.53 -6.51 -6.18
C PRO A 64 25.59 -7.58 -6.55
N PRO A 65 25.49 -8.83 -6.04
CA PRO A 65 26.47 -9.87 -6.32
C PRO A 65 26.57 -10.16 -7.82
N ILE A 66 27.76 -10.00 -8.40
CA ILE A 66 28.01 -10.28 -9.82
C ILE A 66 27.81 -11.78 -10.09
N ARG A 67 27.20 -12.12 -11.25
CA ARG A 67 27.03 -13.51 -11.70
C ARG A 67 28.38 -14.25 -11.67
N ALA A 68 28.41 -15.38 -10.97
CA ALA A 68 29.59 -16.24 -10.94
C ALA A 68 29.87 -16.85 -12.34
N PRO A 69 31.15 -17.03 -12.74
CA PRO A 69 31.47 -17.77 -13.96
C PRO A 69 30.87 -19.19 -13.92
N SER A 70 30.24 -19.60 -15.02
CA SER A 70 29.63 -20.94 -15.14
C SER A 70 30.66 -22.04 -14.88
N GLN A 71 30.27 -23.02 -14.07
CA GLN A 71 31.06 -24.21 -13.74
C GLN A 71 30.64 -25.43 -14.58
N LEU A 72 29.65 -25.27 -15.46
CA LEU A 72 29.22 -26.30 -16.39
C LEU A 72 30.33 -26.65 -17.42
N PRO A 73 30.37 -27.88 -17.95
CA PRO A 73 31.31 -28.26 -19.00
C PRO A 73 31.09 -27.45 -20.28
N ALA A 74 31.95 -27.59 -21.29
CA ALA A 74 31.72 -26.95 -22.59
C ALA A 74 30.34 -27.33 -23.17
N PRO A 75 29.56 -26.39 -23.75
CA PRO A 75 28.24 -26.67 -24.29
C PRO A 75 28.23 -27.85 -25.27
N GLY A 76 27.26 -28.74 -25.11
CA GLY A 76 27.13 -29.93 -25.94
C GLY A 76 26.42 -29.67 -27.27
N ASN A 77 26.35 -30.72 -28.08
CA ASN A 77 25.68 -30.71 -29.38
C ASN A 77 24.49 -31.69 -29.46
N LEU A 78 23.83 -31.98 -28.33
CA LEU A 78 22.72 -32.91 -28.27
C LEU A 78 21.43 -32.26 -28.80
N ASN A 79 20.79 -32.92 -29.77
CA ASN A 79 19.41 -32.65 -30.17
C ASN A 79 18.48 -33.63 -29.43
N LEU A 80 17.56 -33.14 -28.61
CA LEU A 80 16.56 -33.98 -27.95
C LEU A 80 15.28 -34.05 -28.80
N SER A 81 15.02 -35.23 -29.37
CA SER A 81 13.75 -35.52 -30.06
C SER A 81 12.68 -35.96 -29.06
N CYS A 82 11.52 -35.30 -29.10
CA CYS A 82 10.52 -35.38 -28.04
C CYS A 82 9.10 -34.97 -28.47
N ARG A 83 8.11 -35.39 -27.66
CA ARG A 83 6.68 -35.06 -27.79
C ARG A 83 6.11 -34.55 -26.46
N LEU A 84 5.02 -33.77 -26.51
CA LEU A 84 4.28 -33.39 -25.31
C LEU A 84 3.60 -34.63 -24.72
N GLY A 85 3.88 -34.91 -23.45
CA GLY A 85 3.04 -35.79 -22.64
C GLY A 85 1.90 -35.03 -21.98
N LYS A 86 1.52 -35.46 -20.78
CA LYS A 86 0.42 -34.87 -19.99
C LYS A 86 0.69 -33.40 -19.63
N ARG A 87 -0.34 -32.54 -19.79
CA ARG A 87 -0.38 -31.18 -19.23
C ARG A 87 -0.32 -31.24 -17.70
N ILE A 88 0.64 -30.53 -17.10
CA ILE A 88 0.86 -30.48 -15.66
C ILE A 88 0.02 -29.35 -15.03
N ALA A 89 0.15 -28.14 -15.56
CA ALA A 89 -0.48 -26.93 -15.02
C ALA A 89 -0.70 -25.88 -16.11
N ILE A 90 -1.57 -24.93 -15.83
CA ILE A 90 -1.81 -23.72 -16.62
C ILE A 90 -1.49 -22.54 -15.71
N GLY A 91 -0.63 -21.62 -16.15
CA GLY A 91 -0.33 -20.37 -15.47
C GLY A 91 -0.74 -19.15 -16.29
N GLU A 92 -0.45 -17.97 -15.76
CA GLU A 92 -0.74 -16.69 -16.42
C GLU A 92 0.13 -16.52 -17.68
N ALA A 93 1.46 -16.49 -17.54
CA ALA A 93 2.38 -16.33 -18.66
C ALA A 93 2.63 -17.60 -19.51
N SER A 94 2.28 -18.79 -19.02
CA SER A 94 2.74 -20.06 -19.62
C SER A 94 1.86 -21.28 -19.35
N VAL A 95 2.13 -22.40 -20.03
CA VAL A 95 1.51 -23.71 -19.81
C VAL A 95 2.59 -24.79 -19.67
N LEU A 96 2.43 -25.68 -18.69
CA LEU A 96 3.45 -26.70 -18.35
C LEU A 96 3.02 -28.10 -18.82
N TYR A 97 3.96 -28.85 -19.38
CA TYR A 97 3.76 -30.23 -19.84
C TYR A 97 4.91 -31.14 -19.43
N THR A 98 4.63 -32.41 -19.16
CA THR A 98 5.69 -33.44 -19.08
C THR A 98 6.26 -33.69 -20.46
N LEU A 99 7.56 -33.98 -20.56
CA LEU A 99 8.19 -34.34 -21.82
C LEU A 99 8.32 -35.86 -21.97
N GLU A 100 7.91 -36.39 -23.12
CA GLU A 100 8.13 -37.78 -23.51
C GLU A 100 9.26 -37.82 -24.55
N LEU A 101 10.33 -38.54 -24.23
CA LEU A 101 11.49 -38.72 -25.10
C LEU A 101 11.26 -39.89 -26.06
N ASP A 102 11.81 -39.82 -27.27
CA ASP A 102 11.73 -40.93 -28.23
C ASP A 102 12.56 -42.15 -27.77
N ASP A 103 12.17 -43.35 -28.19
CA ASP A 103 12.76 -44.63 -27.73
C ASP A 103 14.29 -44.68 -27.94
N ALA A 104 14.80 -44.04 -29.00
CA ALA A 104 16.24 -43.92 -29.28
C ALA A 104 16.99 -43.03 -28.26
N MET A 105 16.32 -42.05 -27.65
CA MET A 105 16.85 -41.25 -26.54
C MET A 105 16.70 -41.97 -25.19
N GLN A 106 15.62 -42.74 -25.00
CA GLN A 106 15.46 -43.60 -23.82
C GLN A 106 16.51 -44.74 -23.78
N ALA A 107 16.96 -45.22 -24.94
CA ALA A 107 18.04 -46.20 -25.08
C ALA A 107 19.47 -45.61 -24.97
N SER A 108 19.61 -44.33 -24.62
CA SER A 108 20.91 -43.67 -24.46
C SER A 108 21.71 -44.22 -23.26
N MET A 109 23.05 -44.19 -23.35
CA MET A 109 23.94 -44.49 -22.21
C MET A 109 24.01 -43.36 -21.17
N VAL A 110 23.37 -42.22 -21.45
CA VAL A 110 23.25 -41.05 -20.55
C VAL A 110 22.00 -41.19 -19.69
N HIS A 111 22.14 -41.00 -18.38
CA HIS A 111 20.96 -40.86 -17.51
C HIS A 111 20.30 -39.50 -17.76
N ILE A 112 19.13 -39.51 -18.39
CA ILE A 112 18.29 -38.33 -18.57
C ILE A 112 17.18 -38.41 -17.50
N PRO A 113 17.11 -37.48 -16.53
CA PRO A 113 16.03 -37.48 -15.56
C PRO A 113 14.69 -37.13 -16.25
N PRO A 114 13.54 -37.39 -15.62
CA PRO A 114 12.25 -36.94 -16.14
C PRO A 114 12.26 -35.42 -16.36
N LEU A 115 11.86 -34.97 -17.55
CA LEU A 115 11.86 -33.56 -17.93
C LEU A 115 10.44 -32.99 -18.06
N MET A 116 10.34 -31.67 -17.94
CA MET A 116 9.13 -30.89 -18.24
C MET A 116 9.49 -29.70 -19.14
N VAL A 117 8.49 -29.19 -19.86
CA VAL A 117 8.60 -27.97 -20.67
C VAL A 117 7.56 -26.94 -20.23
N LYS A 118 8.04 -25.71 -19.98
CA LYS A 118 7.21 -24.52 -19.72
C LYS A 118 7.14 -23.75 -21.02
N ILE A 119 5.95 -23.63 -21.58
CA ILE A 119 5.71 -23.05 -22.90
C ILE A 119 5.04 -21.69 -22.71
N ALA A 120 5.64 -20.62 -23.26
CA ALA A 120 5.07 -19.28 -23.19
C ALA A 120 3.70 -19.23 -23.90
N ARG A 121 2.78 -18.41 -23.36
CA ARG A 121 1.61 -17.97 -24.12
C ARG A 121 2.02 -16.98 -25.23
N PRO A 122 1.18 -16.75 -26.25
CA PRO A 122 1.36 -15.64 -27.18
C PRO A 122 1.58 -14.32 -26.42
N ASN A 123 2.50 -13.49 -26.89
CA ASN A 123 2.93 -12.23 -26.27
C ASN A 123 3.57 -12.33 -24.87
N ARG A 124 3.83 -13.53 -24.32
CA ARG A 124 4.47 -13.72 -22.99
C ARG A 124 5.87 -14.33 -23.05
N THR A 125 6.53 -14.17 -24.20
CA THR A 125 7.88 -14.69 -24.49
C THR A 125 8.97 -13.89 -23.78
N ALA A 126 8.76 -12.59 -23.52
CA ALA A 126 9.69 -11.76 -22.76
C ALA A 126 9.76 -12.19 -21.28
N SER A 127 8.62 -12.46 -20.64
CA SER A 127 8.56 -13.04 -19.28
C SER A 127 9.32 -14.36 -19.17
N LEU A 128 9.21 -15.26 -20.16
CA LEU A 128 9.94 -16.54 -20.15
C LEU A 128 11.45 -16.36 -20.39
N ALA A 129 11.86 -15.38 -21.21
CA ALA A 129 13.27 -15.01 -21.39
C ALA A 129 13.89 -14.42 -20.10
N ARG A 130 13.13 -13.58 -19.39
CA ARG A 130 13.50 -13.04 -18.07
C ARG A 130 13.66 -14.16 -17.03
N GLU A 131 12.72 -15.10 -16.96
CA GLU A 131 12.83 -16.26 -16.07
C GLU A 131 14.07 -17.13 -16.41
N ALA A 132 14.38 -17.33 -17.69
CA ALA A 132 15.59 -18.04 -18.11
C ALA A 132 16.88 -17.38 -17.60
N TRP A 133 16.94 -16.04 -17.59
CA TRP A 133 18.04 -15.28 -17.01
C TRP A 133 18.22 -15.53 -15.52
N PHE A 134 17.13 -15.59 -14.75
CA PHE A 134 17.21 -15.90 -13.32
C PHE A 134 17.68 -17.33 -13.04
N TYR A 135 17.38 -18.30 -13.90
CA TYR A 135 17.99 -19.64 -13.79
C TYR A 135 19.50 -19.60 -14.03
N GLU A 136 19.99 -18.90 -15.07
CA GLU A 136 21.43 -18.78 -15.31
C GLU A 136 22.16 -17.97 -14.21
N GLU A 137 21.51 -16.96 -13.63
CA GLU A 137 22.00 -16.23 -12.45
C GLU A 137 22.16 -17.14 -11.22
N MET A 138 21.25 -18.12 -11.07
CA MET A 138 21.19 -19.05 -9.95
C MET A 138 21.85 -20.41 -10.25
N GLU A 139 22.82 -20.50 -11.16
CA GLU A 139 23.46 -21.78 -11.57
C GLU A 139 23.90 -22.62 -10.35
N CYS A 140 24.54 -22.01 -9.34
CA CYS A 140 25.00 -22.70 -8.13
C CYS A 140 23.89 -23.23 -7.21
N LEU A 141 22.64 -22.76 -7.39
CA LEU A 141 21.46 -23.20 -6.63
C LEU A 141 20.59 -24.21 -7.40
N GLN A 142 20.90 -24.49 -8.68
CA GLN A 142 20.12 -25.42 -9.49
C GLN A 142 20.31 -26.86 -9.00
N GLY A 143 19.21 -27.48 -8.55
CA GLY A 143 19.25 -28.78 -7.88
C GLY A 143 19.58 -28.72 -6.39
N VAL A 144 19.80 -27.52 -5.84
CA VAL A 144 19.92 -27.23 -4.39
C VAL A 144 18.60 -26.65 -3.88
N ALA A 145 18.28 -25.43 -4.33
CA ALA A 145 17.20 -24.57 -3.83
C ALA A 145 16.21 -24.19 -4.96
N VAL A 146 16.65 -24.23 -6.22
CA VAL A 146 15.80 -24.00 -7.41
C VAL A 146 15.87 -25.19 -8.38
N ALA A 147 14.89 -25.32 -9.26
CA ALA A 147 14.87 -26.38 -10.27
C ALA A 147 16.07 -26.33 -11.23
N ARG A 148 16.55 -27.49 -11.69
CA ARG A 148 17.52 -27.56 -12.81
C ARG A 148 16.86 -27.18 -14.13
N CYS A 149 17.37 -26.13 -14.74
CA CYS A 149 17.08 -25.69 -16.11
C CYS A 149 18.11 -26.29 -17.08
N TYR A 150 17.65 -26.74 -18.24
CA TYR A 150 18.47 -27.29 -19.34
C TYR A 150 18.59 -26.32 -20.52
N GLY A 151 18.01 -25.13 -20.40
CA GLY A 151 18.10 -24.03 -21.36
C GLY A 151 16.75 -23.51 -21.84
N TRP A 152 16.83 -22.39 -22.52
CA TRP A 152 15.74 -21.70 -23.20
C TRP A 152 15.85 -21.90 -24.71
N PHE A 153 14.73 -22.22 -25.36
CA PHE A 153 14.67 -22.67 -26.75
C PHE A 153 13.56 -21.94 -27.48
N GLU A 154 13.83 -21.46 -28.70
CA GLU A 154 12.85 -20.72 -29.50
C GLU A 154 12.85 -21.13 -30.98
N ALA A 155 11.68 -21.01 -31.61
CA ALA A 155 11.51 -21.09 -33.06
C ALA A 155 10.34 -20.20 -33.50
N GLU A 156 10.48 -19.54 -34.66
CA GLU A 156 9.35 -18.89 -35.32
C GLU A 156 8.47 -19.96 -35.97
N ILE A 157 7.16 -19.91 -35.73
CA ILE A 157 6.18 -20.79 -36.37
C ILE A 157 5.42 -20.01 -37.45
N PRO A 158 5.33 -20.54 -38.70
CA PRO A 158 4.57 -19.88 -39.75
C PRO A 158 3.12 -19.64 -39.32
N ARG A 159 2.59 -18.44 -39.56
CA ARG A 159 1.24 -18.00 -39.08
C ARG A 159 0.10 -18.97 -39.44
N ASN A 160 0.23 -19.68 -40.57
CA ASN A 160 -0.76 -20.66 -41.06
C ASN A 160 -0.58 -22.07 -40.46
N SER A 161 0.57 -22.35 -39.83
CA SER A 161 0.96 -23.65 -39.26
C SER A 161 0.68 -23.76 -37.77
N LEU A 162 0.13 -22.72 -37.13
CA LEU A 162 -0.21 -22.71 -35.70
C LEU A 162 -1.05 -23.97 -35.35
N PRO A 163 -0.53 -24.86 -34.49
CA PRO A 163 -1.15 -26.12 -34.09
C PRO A 163 -2.62 -26.00 -33.71
N HIS A 164 -3.41 -27.03 -34.00
CA HIS A 164 -4.81 -27.04 -33.58
C HIS A 164 -4.98 -27.13 -32.06
N THR A 165 -4.00 -27.72 -31.38
CA THR A 165 -3.87 -27.72 -29.92
C THR A 165 -3.72 -26.32 -29.30
N TRP A 166 -3.43 -25.27 -30.08
CA TRP A 166 -3.39 -23.88 -29.62
C TRP A 166 -4.63 -23.06 -30.02
N LYS A 167 -5.57 -23.63 -30.80
CA LYS A 167 -6.78 -22.95 -31.27
C LYS A 167 -8.07 -23.50 -30.66
N THR A 168 -8.02 -24.59 -29.88
CA THR A 168 -9.18 -25.21 -29.24
C THR A 168 -9.37 -24.75 -27.79
N LYS A 169 -10.35 -23.86 -27.56
CA LYS A 169 -11.11 -23.55 -26.31
C LYS A 169 -10.37 -23.34 -24.97
N HIS A 170 -9.03 -23.43 -24.87
CA HIS A 170 -8.30 -23.36 -23.58
C HIS A 170 -7.14 -22.34 -23.54
N VAL A 171 -7.11 -21.41 -24.49
CA VAL A 171 -6.44 -20.12 -24.30
C VAL A 171 -7.55 -19.16 -23.87
N PRO A 172 -7.38 -18.35 -22.80
CA PRO A 172 -8.20 -17.16 -22.59
C PRO A 172 -8.21 -16.29 -23.85
N ARG A 173 -9.03 -15.23 -23.84
CA ARG A 173 -9.15 -14.33 -25.00
C ARG A 173 -7.77 -13.86 -25.48
N VAL A 174 -7.72 -13.46 -26.75
CA VAL A 174 -6.63 -12.61 -27.24
C VAL A 174 -6.85 -11.23 -26.62
N ASP A 175 -6.58 -11.14 -25.32
CA ASP A 175 -6.60 -9.89 -24.59
C ASP A 175 -5.40 -9.07 -25.08
N GLU A 176 -5.66 -7.81 -25.45
CA GLU A 176 -4.71 -6.92 -26.12
C GLU A 176 -3.65 -6.35 -25.17
N GLU A 177 -3.39 -7.03 -24.04
CA GLU A 177 -2.41 -6.63 -23.04
C GLU A 177 -1.04 -7.24 -23.36
N LEU A 178 -0.09 -6.34 -23.59
CA LEU A 178 1.33 -6.65 -23.81
C LEU A 178 1.98 -7.20 -22.54
N ASP A 179 3.24 -7.63 -22.63
CA ASP A 179 3.99 -8.17 -21.49
C ASP A 179 4.48 -7.07 -20.52
N VAL A 180 3.59 -6.21 -20.07
CA VAL A 180 3.92 -4.97 -19.35
C VAL A 180 4.60 -5.22 -18.01
N GLY A 181 4.06 -6.09 -17.14
CA GLY A 181 4.60 -6.26 -15.78
C GLY A 181 6.08 -6.67 -15.71
N GLY A 182 6.51 -7.62 -16.56
CA GLY A 182 7.92 -8.02 -16.66
C GLY A 182 8.84 -6.93 -17.23
N LEU A 183 8.28 -6.02 -18.03
CA LEU A 183 9.00 -4.94 -18.72
C LEU A 183 9.01 -3.63 -17.91
N GLU A 184 7.99 -3.35 -17.11
CA GLU A 184 7.87 -2.19 -16.22
C GLU A 184 8.90 -2.22 -15.09
N ASN A 185 9.19 -3.41 -14.56
CA ASN A 185 10.30 -3.63 -13.63
C ASN A 185 11.64 -3.21 -14.27
N GLU A 186 11.86 -3.52 -15.54
CA GLU A 186 13.06 -3.08 -16.27
C GLU A 186 13.05 -1.60 -16.61
N ARG A 187 11.91 -1.03 -17.01
CA ARG A 187 11.75 0.42 -17.25
C ARG A 187 12.02 1.26 -16.00
N SER A 188 11.80 0.67 -14.81
CA SER A 188 12.11 1.30 -13.52
C SER A 188 13.62 1.38 -13.27
N ASN A 189 14.38 0.36 -13.66
CA ASN A 189 15.83 0.30 -13.48
C ASN A 189 16.62 0.89 -14.67
N GLY A 190 16.09 0.90 -15.89
CA GLY A 190 16.83 1.30 -17.09
C GLY A 190 15.97 1.47 -18.34
N ALA A 191 16.60 1.43 -19.51
CA ALA A 191 15.89 1.05 -20.72
C ALA A 191 15.88 -0.49 -20.73
N PRO A 192 14.75 -1.17 -21.02
CA PRO A 192 14.77 -2.62 -21.20
C PRO A 192 15.69 -3.02 -22.33
N HIS A 193 16.37 -4.16 -22.20
CA HIS A 193 17.24 -4.69 -23.24
C HIS A 193 16.42 -5.01 -24.51
N GLU A 194 16.97 -4.71 -25.70
CA GLU A 194 16.27 -4.79 -27.00
C GLU A 194 15.59 -6.15 -27.24
N MET A 195 16.21 -7.25 -26.81
CA MET A 195 15.62 -8.60 -26.90
C MET A 195 14.30 -8.74 -26.12
N LEU A 196 14.14 -8.11 -24.95
CA LEU A 196 12.85 -8.14 -24.23
C LEU A 196 11.79 -7.33 -24.96
N GLU A 197 12.15 -6.14 -25.45
CA GLU A 197 11.22 -5.30 -26.21
C GLU A 197 10.78 -5.99 -27.51
N ASP A 198 11.70 -6.56 -28.30
CA ASP A 198 11.38 -7.33 -29.51
C ASP A 198 10.44 -8.51 -29.22
N ARG A 199 10.69 -9.27 -28.15
CA ARG A 199 9.88 -10.45 -27.82
C ARG A 199 8.45 -10.11 -27.40
N CYS A 200 8.22 -8.95 -26.76
CA CYS A 200 6.86 -8.47 -26.45
C CYS A 200 5.97 -8.34 -27.70
N TRP A 201 6.54 -8.10 -28.88
CA TRP A 201 5.80 -7.86 -30.13
C TRP A 201 5.82 -9.04 -31.12
N ARG A 202 6.26 -10.24 -30.70
CA ARG A 202 6.35 -11.45 -31.55
C ARG A 202 5.40 -12.59 -31.14
N PRO A 203 4.09 -12.50 -31.40
CA PRO A 203 3.11 -13.56 -31.10
C PRO A 203 3.35 -14.91 -31.81
N ASN A 204 4.20 -14.95 -32.85
CA ASN A 204 4.44 -16.15 -33.66
C ASN A 204 5.69 -16.95 -33.23
N HIS A 205 6.40 -16.53 -32.18
CA HIS A 205 7.51 -17.30 -31.61
C HIS A 205 7.00 -18.33 -30.60
N LEU A 206 7.34 -19.60 -30.81
CA LEU A 206 7.25 -20.62 -29.77
C LEU A 206 8.47 -20.50 -28.87
N SER A 207 8.24 -20.22 -27.59
CA SER A 207 9.29 -20.05 -26.59
C SER A 207 9.12 -21.09 -25.47
N ILE A 208 10.19 -21.84 -25.19
CA ILE A 208 10.17 -23.00 -24.28
C ILE A 208 11.35 -22.92 -23.30
N LEU A 209 11.05 -23.15 -22.02
CA LEU A 209 12.06 -23.41 -20.99
C LEU A 209 12.02 -24.91 -20.65
N LEU A 210 13.17 -25.60 -20.80
CA LEU A 210 13.31 -27.02 -20.50
C LEU A 210 13.86 -27.19 -19.08
N MET A 211 13.20 -27.99 -18.24
CA MET A 211 13.58 -28.14 -16.83
C MET A 211 13.46 -29.59 -16.35
N GLU A 212 14.11 -29.93 -15.24
CA GLU A 212 13.83 -31.18 -14.53
C GLU A 212 12.38 -31.20 -14.03
N ARG A 213 11.75 -32.37 -14.06
CA ARG A 213 10.43 -32.56 -13.48
C ARG A 213 10.55 -32.77 -11.97
N LEU A 214 10.08 -31.79 -11.22
CA LEU A 214 9.96 -31.83 -9.77
C LEU A 214 8.82 -32.74 -9.31
N GLY A 215 8.73 -32.94 -7.99
CA GLY A 215 7.66 -33.68 -7.33
C GLY A 215 6.32 -32.95 -7.35
N GLU A 216 5.41 -33.38 -6.47
CA GLU A 216 4.15 -32.65 -6.26
C GLU A 216 4.41 -31.34 -5.49
N ARG A 217 3.35 -30.56 -5.25
CA ARG A 217 3.43 -29.32 -4.46
C ARG A 217 3.83 -29.63 -3.01
N ILE A 218 3.97 -28.59 -2.17
CA ILE A 218 3.84 -28.69 -0.70
C ILE A 218 2.75 -29.73 -0.34
N PRO A 219 2.90 -30.52 0.75
CA PRO A 219 2.01 -31.61 1.12
C PRO A 219 0.54 -31.29 0.86
N PRO A 220 -0.25 -32.31 0.47
CA PRO A 220 -1.63 -32.09 0.10
C PRO A 220 -2.35 -31.29 1.20
N LEU A 221 -3.44 -30.62 0.83
CA LEU A 221 -4.28 -29.88 1.76
C LEU A 221 -4.92 -30.77 2.86
N ASP A 222 -4.52 -32.05 2.94
CA ASP A 222 -4.77 -32.95 4.05
C ASP A 222 -3.89 -32.66 5.29
N GLN A 223 -2.65 -32.17 5.14
CA GLN A 223 -1.65 -32.12 6.22
C GLN A 223 -1.03 -30.73 6.47
N PRO A 224 -0.85 -30.30 7.74
CA PRO A 224 -0.26 -29.00 8.06
C PRO A 224 1.24 -28.94 7.77
N MET A 225 1.77 -27.75 7.49
CA MET A 225 3.22 -27.58 7.36
C MET A 225 3.92 -27.75 8.72
N SER A 226 4.89 -28.67 8.79
CA SER A 226 5.71 -28.83 10.00
C SER A 226 6.69 -27.67 10.19
N MET A 227 7.19 -27.49 11.42
CA MET A 227 8.22 -26.48 11.70
C MET A 227 9.49 -26.73 10.89
N ASP A 228 9.89 -27.99 10.71
CA ASP A 228 11.06 -28.36 9.90
C ASP A 228 10.89 -27.96 8.44
N MET A 229 9.68 -28.10 7.88
CA MET A 229 9.41 -27.65 6.52
C MET A 229 9.46 -26.14 6.38
N LYS A 230 8.89 -25.40 7.33
CA LYS A 230 8.96 -23.92 7.33
C LYS A 230 10.41 -23.45 7.41
N ALA A 231 11.21 -24.07 8.28
CA ALA A 231 12.64 -23.79 8.40
C ALA A 231 13.47 -24.23 7.17
N ASP A 232 13.03 -25.24 6.41
CA ASP A 232 13.64 -25.61 5.12
C ASP A 232 13.31 -24.57 4.04
N ILE A 233 12.05 -24.16 3.95
CA ILE A 233 11.56 -23.12 3.03
C ILE A 233 12.25 -21.77 3.32
N GLU A 234 12.33 -21.34 4.57
CA GLU A 234 13.07 -20.13 4.99
C GLU A 234 14.54 -20.19 4.55
N SER A 235 15.17 -21.36 4.66
CA SER A 235 16.57 -21.55 4.25
C SER A 235 16.76 -21.53 2.73
N ILE A 236 15.76 -21.94 1.95
CA ILE A 236 15.75 -21.81 0.48
C ILE A 236 15.69 -20.33 0.06
N PHE A 237 14.88 -19.51 0.75
CA PHE A 237 14.85 -18.07 0.50
C PHE A 237 16.15 -17.37 0.92
N GLU A 238 16.80 -17.85 1.99
CA GLU A 238 18.13 -17.38 2.39
C GLU A 238 19.20 -17.71 1.34
N ASP A 239 19.19 -18.91 0.76
CA ASP A 239 20.06 -19.28 -0.37
C ASP A 239 19.90 -18.32 -1.57
N VAL A 240 18.66 -18.01 -1.97
CA VAL A 240 18.38 -17.07 -3.07
C VAL A 240 18.80 -15.63 -2.73
N ALA A 241 18.60 -15.21 -1.48
CA ALA A 241 19.02 -13.89 -0.99
C ALA A 241 20.54 -13.69 -1.01
N HIS A 242 21.37 -14.75 -0.86
CA HIS A 242 22.83 -14.66 -0.99
C HIS A 242 23.29 -14.22 -2.39
N LEU A 243 22.50 -14.48 -3.42
CA LEU A 243 22.74 -14.03 -4.80
C LEU A 243 22.17 -12.62 -5.07
N GLY A 244 21.64 -11.94 -4.05
CA GLY A 244 21.01 -10.62 -4.22
C GLY A 244 19.76 -10.68 -5.10
N ILE A 245 18.98 -11.77 -5.03
CA ILE A 245 17.74 -11.94 -5.78
C ILE A 245 16.57 -11.79 -4.81
N ASP A 246 15.61 -10.93 -5.16
CA ASP A 246 14.38 -10.72 -4.42
C ASP A 246 13.21 -11.34 -5.21
N VAL A 247 12.41 -12.14 -4.50
CA VAL A 247 11.32 -12.95 -5.05
C VAL A 247 9.97 -12.62 -4.41
N ARG A 248 9.87 -11.54 -3.62
CA ARG A 248 8.63 -11.15 -2.91
C ARG A 248 7.41 -11.06 -3.82
N SER A 249 7.57 -10.49 -5.02
CA SER A 249 6.48 -10.33 -6.00
C SER A 249 5.96 -11.66 -6.59
N GLY A 250 6.78 -12.72 -6.53
CA GLY A 250 6.44 -14.07 -6.99
C GLY A 250 6.16 -15.07 -5.86
N LEU A 251 6.17 -14.62 -4.60
CA LEU A 251 6.05 -15.48 -3.42
C LEU A 251 4.63 -16.03 -3.30
N ARG A 252 4.46 -17.32 -3.60
CA ARG A 252 3.21 -18.08 -3.43
C ARG A 252 3.54 -19.53 -3.12
N TYR A 253 2.71 -20.22 -2.35
CA TYR A 253 3.02 -21.59 -1.89
C TYR A 253 2.99 -22.62 -3.05
N GLU A 254 2.29 -22.33 -4.15
CA GLU A 254 2.25 -23.18 -5.35
C GLU A 254 3.54 -23.11 -6.19
N ASN A 255 4.36 -22.08 -5.97
CA ASN A 255 5.69 -21.93 -6.58
C ASN A 255 6.78 -22.69 -5.77
N ILE A 256 6.38 -23.44 -4.73
CA ILE A 256 7.23 -24.29 -3.90
C ILE A 256 6.85 -25.76 -4.17
N LEU A 257 7.76 -26.51 -4.80
CA LEU A 257 7.54 -27.90 -5.20
C LEU A 257 8.52 -28.84 -4.50
N LEU A 258 8.14 -30.09 -4.30
CA LEU A 258 9.03 -31.11 -3.75
C LEU A 258 10.21 -31.40 -4.69
N ALA A 259 11.39 -31.63 -4.10
CA ALA A 259 12.54 -32.17 -4.80
C ALA A 259 12.21 -33.53 -5.47
N PRO A 260 12.79 -33.86 -6.63
CA PRO A 260 12.42 -35.05 -7.36
C PRO A 260 12.90 -36.33 -6.65
N THR A 261 12.08 -37.39 -6.68
CA THR A 261 12.46 -38.69 -6.12
C THR A 261 13.59 -39.32 -6.93
N THR A 262 14.63 -39.78 -6.25
CA THR A 262 15.81 -40.41 -6.86
C THR A 262 15.86 -41.89 -6.49
N PRO A 263 15.81 -42.83 -7.44
CA PRO A 263 15.52 -42.67 -8.88
C PRO A 263 14.03 -42.38 -9.14
N PRO A 264 13.64 -41.93 -10.36
CA PRO A 264 14.47 -41.67 -11.55
C PRO A 264 15.02 -40.24 -11.65
N GLY A 265 14.62 -39.32 -10.76
CA GLY A 265 15.17 -37.97 -10.69
C GLY A 265 16.63 -37.91 -10.23
N LEU A 266 17.19 -36.70 -10.21
CA LEU A 266 18.55 -36.45 -9.72
C LEU A 266 18.55 -36.05 -8.24
N PRO A 267 19.56 -36.45 -7.45
CA PRO A 267 19.60 -36.15 -6.03
C PRO A 267 19.68 -34.64 -5.76
N SER A 268 19.16 -34.21 -4.61
CA SER A 268 19.42 -32.88 -4.08
C SER A 268 20.91 -32.68 -3.80
N LEU A 269 21.41 -31.49 -4.12
CA LEU A 269 22.76 -31.06 -3.76
C LEU A 269 22.71 -30.21 -2.46
N PRO A 270 23.78 -30.19 -1.65
CA PRO A 270 23.87 -29.31 -0.50
C PRO A 270 24.11 -27.86 -0.95
N SER A 271 23.59 -26.90 -0.18
CA SER A 271 23.74 -25.48 -0.45
C SER A 271 25.18 -24.99 -0.28
N PRO A 272 25.70 -24.15 -1.21
CA PRO A 272 27.00 -23.50 -1.03
C PRO A 272 27.00 -22.43 0.07
N TYR A 273 25.83 -22.00 0.55
CA TYR A 273 25.69 -20.94 1.56
C TYR A 273 25.28 -21.49 2.93
N THR A 274 24.21 -22.31 2.97
CA THR A 274 23.64 -22.84 4.22
C THR A 274 24.10 -24.27 4.54
N ASN A 275 24.79 -24.95 3.60
CA ASN A 275 25.20 -26.35 3.69
C ASN A 275 24.06 -27.35 4.00
N ARG A 276 22.81 -26.92 3.80
CA ARG A 276 21.60 -27.76 3.93
C ARG A 276 21.26 -28.40 2.59
N THR A 277 20.57 -29.54 2.64
CA THR A 277 20.07 -30.24 1.46
C THR A 277 18.54 -30.20 1.50
N HIS A 278 17.95 -29.36 0.65
CA HIS A 278 16.53 -29.02 0.73
C HIS A 278 15.60 -30.10 0.18
N ALA A 279 14.45 -30.26 0.85
CA ALA A 279 13.34 -31.11 0.40
C ALA A 279 12.43 -30.42 -0.63
N PHE A 280 12.51 -29.09 -0.74
CA PHE A 280 11.73 -28.28 -1.68
C PHE A 280 12.60 -27.54 -2.71
N ARG A 281 11.96 -26.99 -3.74
CA ARG A 281 12.55 -26.13 -4.77
C ARG A 281 11.61 -24.98 -5.10
N LEU A 282 12.18 -23.81 -5.33
CA LEU A 282 11.47 -22.68 -5.94
C LEU A 282 11.44 -22.81 -7.46
N VAL A 283 10.33 -22.33 -8.04
CA VAL A 283 10.10 -22.17 -9.48
C VAL A 283 9.40 -20.83 -9.76
N ASN A 284 9.27 -20.47 -11.04
CA ASN A 284 8.52 -19.29 -11.50
C ASN A 284 9.15 -17.93 -11.11
N PHE A 285 10.27 -17.59 -11.78
CA PHE A 285 11.07 -16.38 -11.53
C PHE A 285 10.84 -15.23 -12.53
N ASP A 286 9.73 -15.21 -13.25
CA ASP A 286 9.39 -14.11 -14.17
C ASP A 286 9.20 -12.78 -13.41
N GLN A 287 8.68 -12.82 -12.19
CA GLN A 287 8.51 -11.64 -11.32
C GLN A 287 9.70 -11.38 -10.36
N ALA A 288 10.80 -12.13 -10.48
CA ALA A 288 11.99 -11.90 -9.67
C ALA A 288 12.74 -10.64 -10.12
N PHE A 289 13.47 -10.01 -9.20
CA PHE A 289 14.35 -8.89 -9.51
C PHE A 289 15.70 -9.00 -8.79
N LYS A 290 16.75 -8.46 -9.42
CA LYS A 290 18.06 -8.31 -8.79
C LYS A 290 18.00 -7.13 -7.81
N SER A 291 18.49 -7.32 -6.60
CA SER A 291 18.43 -6.38 -5.48
C SER A 291 19.85 -6.05 -5.02
N GLY A 292 20.11 -4.76 -4.79
CA GLY A 292 21.38 -4.28 -4.25
C GLY A 292 21.46 -4.33 -2.71
N PHE A 293 20.37 -4.70 -2.04
CA PHE A 293 20.35 -4.93 -0.60
C PHE A 293 21.14 -6.20 -0.24
N ASN A 294 21.78 -6.22 0.93
CA ASN A 294 22.50 -7.39 1.41
C ASN A 294 21.53 -8.53 1.81
N VAL A 295 22.07 -9.74 1.96
CA VAL A 295 21.31 -10.96 2.29
C VAL A 295 20.37 -10.78 3.50
N TRP A 296 20.80 -10.08 4.55
CA TRP A 296 20.02 -9.86 5.77
C TRP A 296 18.81 -8.96 5.52
N ARG A 297 18.98 -7.89 4.72
CA ARG A 297 17.90 -6.97 4.37
C ARG A 297 16.90 -7.61 3.39
N ILE A 298 17.36 -8.42 2.43
CA ILE A 298 16.47 -9.21 1.55
C ILE A 298 15.68 -10.24 2.38
N LYS A 299 16.36 -10.98 3.26
CA LYS A 299 15.71 -11.95 4.18
C LYS A 299 14.69 -11.27 5.09
N GLY A 300 15.03 -10.14 5.71
CA GLY A 300 14.13 -9.36 6.56
C GLY A 300 12.87 -8.91 5.81
N ASN A 301 13.02 -8.42 4.58
CA ASN A 301 11.90 -8.03 3.72
C ASN A 301 10.98 -9.22 3.37
N LEU A 302 11.48 -10.46 3.38
CA LEU A 302 10.73 -11.68 3.10
C LEU A 302 9.98 -12.25 4.31
N LEU A 303 10.35 -11.89 5.56
CA LEU A 303 9.76 -12.50 6.76
C LEU A 303 8.24 -12.32 6.85
N GLN A 304 7.72 -11.10 6.71
CA GLN A 304 6.27 -10.84 6.78
C GLN A 304 5.51 -11.47 5.59
N PRO A 305 5.95 -11.33 4.32
CA PRO A 305 5.34 -12.06 3.20
C PRO A 305 5.32 -13.58 3.39
N LEU A 306 6.41 -14.16 3.92
CA LEU A 306 6.49 -15.61 4.13
C LEU A 306 5.56 -16.10 5.24
N ALA A 307 5.44 -15.33 6.33
CA ALA A 307 4.47 -15.60 7.38
C ALA A 307 3.03 -15.63 6.83
N ARG A 308 2.66 -14.64 6.00
CA ARG A 308 1.35 -14.61 5.32
C ARG A 308 1.13 -15.82 4.40
N MET A 309 2.12 -16.18 3.58
CA MET A 309 2.05 -17.37 2.72
C MET A 309 1.84 -18.67 3.53
N PHE A 310 2.44 -18.78 4.71
CA PHE A 310 2.20 -19.92 5.62
C PHE A 310 0.81 -19.88 6.29
N GLU A 311 0.20 -18.71 6.46
CA GLU A 311 -1.17 -18.53 6.96
C GLU A 311 -2.19 -18.86 5.86
N GLU A 312 -2.01 -18.34 4.64
CA GLU A 312 -2.80 -18.63 3.44
C GLU A 312 -2.89 -20.14 3.17
N PHE A 313 -1.76 -20.86 3.18
CA PHE A 313 -1.77 -22.33 3.06
C PHE A 313 -2.61 -23.00 4.15
N GLU A 314 -2.50 -22.55 5.42
CA GLU A 314 -3.29 -23.14 6.51
C GLU A 314 -4.78 -22.76 6.42
N GLU A 315 -5.16 -21.67 5.74
CA GLU A 315 -6.55 -21.34 5.40
C GLU A 315 -7.10 -22.27 4.32
N ASP A 316 -6.39 -22.41 3.20
CA ASP A 316 -6.78 -23.32 2.11
C ASP A 316 -6.83 -24.78 2.58
N ARG A 317 -5.91 -25.18 3.46
CA ARG A 317 -5.89 -26.50 4.08
C ARG A 317 -7.12 -26.76 4.95
N ARG A 318 -7.58 -25.75 5.72
CA ARG A 318 -8.83 -25.85 6.47
C ARG A 318 -10.03 -25.91 5.54
N ALA A 319 -10.03 -25.11 4.46
CA ALA A 319 -11.09 -25.10 3.48
C ALA A 319 -11.27 -26.44 2.75
N PHE A 320 -10.18 -27.18 2.51
CA PHE A 320 -10.21 -28.53 1.93
C PHE A 320 -10.94 -29.56 2.80
N TRP A 321 -10.73 -29.53 4.12
CA TRP A 321 -11.37 -30.46 5.06
C TRP A 321 -12.85 -30.16 5.31
N ASP A 322 -13.20 -28.88 5.49
CA ASP A 322 -14.60 -28.42 5.58
C ASP A 322 -15.47 -28.94 4.40
N ILE A 323 -14.90 -29.05 3.19
CA ILE A 323 -15.60 -29.56 1.98
C ILE A 323 -15.81 -31.09 2.03
N GLN A 324 -15.02 -31.82 2.80
CA GLN A 324 -15.22 -33.27 2.97
C GLN A 324 -16.27 -33.59 4.04
N ASP A 325 -16.33 -32.83 5.13
CA ASP A 325 -17.30 -33.05 6.21
C ASP A 325 -18.76 -32.73 5.80
N ASP A 326 -18.97 -31.78 4.88
CA ASP A 326 -20.30 -31.46 4.33
C ASP A 326 -20.93 -32.60 3.48
N LYS A 327 -20.21 -33.69 3.18
CA LYS A 327 -20.73 -34.84 2.43
C LYS A 327 -21.68 -35.76 3.21
N VAL A 328 -22.08 -35.38 4.43
CA VAL A 328 -23.06 -36.15 5.24
C VAL A 328 -24.52 -35.74 4.95
N LEU A 329 -24.76 -34.71 4.13
CA LEU A 329 -26.11 -34.24 3.77
C LEU A 329 -26.45 -34.46 2.28
N GLU A 330 -26.54 -35.74 1.86
CA GLU A 330 -27.19 -36.10 0.59
C GLU A 330 -28.72 -35.82 0.66
N ASN A 331 -29.16 -34.70 0.08
CA ASN A 331 -30.33 -34.59 -0.82
C ASN A 331 -30.72 -33.12 -1.12
N SER A 332 -29.95 -32.44 -1.97
CA SER A 332 -30.52 -31.44 -2.89
C SER A 332 -29.70 -31.41 -4.17
N GLN A 333 -30.36 -31.58 -5.32
CA GLN A 333 -29.77 -31.31 -6.63
C GLN A 333 -29.61 -29.79 -6.78
N ASN A 334 -28.59 -29.35 -7.54
CA ASN A 334 -28.15 -27.97 -7.74
C ASN A 334 -27.53 -27.26 -6.52
N TRP A 335 -26.25 -27.53 -6.26
CA TRP A 335 -25.29 -26.53 -5.74
C TRP A 335 -23.90 -26.81 -6.32
N ASP A 336 -23.62 -26.27 -7.50
CA ASP A 336 -22.25 -26.15 -8.01
C ASP A 336 -21.48 -25.12 -7.16
N ILE A 337 -20.50 -25.60 -6.40
CA ILE A 337 -19.62 -24.71 -5.63
C ILE A 337 -18.59 -24.11 -6.60
N VAL A 338 -18.61 -22.78 -6.71
CA VAL A 338 -17.76 -21.98 -7.59
C VAL A 338 -16.28 -22.18 -7.24
N TYR A 339 -15.61 -23.06 -8.00
CA TYR A 339 -14.18 -22.97 -8.22
C TYR A 339 -13.93 -21.94 -9.32
N HIS A 340 -13.43 -20.75 -8.97
CA HIS A 340 -12.87 -19.85 -9.97
C HIS A 340 -11.47 -20.34 -10.40
N MET A 341 -11.43 -21.44 -11.15
CA MET A 341 -10.70 -21.55 -12.43
C MET A 341 -11.03 -22.89 -13.11
N ALA A 342 -11.48 -22.77 -14.36
CA ALA A 342 -11.90 -23.80 -15.33
C ALA A 342 -13.38 -24.23 -15.30
N ASP A 343 -13.94 -24.24 -16.51
CA ASP A 343 -15.18 -24.85 -17.00
C ASP A 343 -16.53 -24.23 -16.57
N THR A 344 -17.01 -23.30 -17.41
CA THR A 344 -18.44 -23.21 -17.78
C THR A 344 -18.61 -23.76 -19.19
N ASP A 345 -19.46 -24.77 -19.35
CA ASP A 345 -19.76 -25.42 -20.63
C ASP A 345 -20.50 -24.51 -21.63
N ASP A 346 -20.42 -24.87 -22.92
CA ASP A 346 -21.37 -24.43 -23.95
C ASP A 346 -21.46 -25.50 -25.06
N GLU A 347 -22.70 -25.87 -25.42
CA GLU A 347 -23.15 -27.23 -25.78
C GLU A 347 -23.18 -27.60 -27.30
N TYR A 348 -23.78 -28.78 -27.56
CA TYR A 348 -24.36 -29.33 -28.81
C TYR A 348 -23.50 -30.10 -29.83
N GLU A 349 -23.69 -31.43 -29.85
CA GLU A 349 -24.15 -32.15 -31.06
C GLU A 349 -24.87 -33.49 -30.70
N GLU A 350 -25.75 -33.97 -31.58
CA GLU A 350 -26.75 -35.04 -31.33
C GLU A 350 -26.21 -36.50 -31.35
N PRO A 351 -26.97 -37.49 -30.82
CA PRO A 351 -26.46 -38.85 -30.57
C PRO A 351 -26.66 -39.83 -31.73
N ALA A 352 -25.60 -40.60 -32.08
CA ALA A 352 -25.75 -41.73 -33.00
C ALA A 352 -24.73 -42.88 -32.79
N LYS A 353 -25.23 -44.02 -32.23
CA LYS A 353 -24.69 -45.40 -32.36
C LYS A 353 -23.28 -45.64 -31.76
N ALA A 354 -23.00 -46.71 -31.01
CA ALA A 354 -23.62 -48.03 -30.98
C ALA A 354 -23.49 -48.71 -29.61
N ALA A 355 -24.30 -49.75 -29.37
CA ALA A 355 -24.30 -50.55 -28.15
C ALA A 355 -23.33 -51.74 -28.18
N LYS A 356 -23.11 -52.34 -26.99
CA LYS A 356 -22.48 -53.65 -26.65
C LYS A 356 -20.98 -53.63 -26.32
N LEU A 357 -20.66 -53.69 -25.02
CA LEU A 357 -20.32 -54.95 -24.31
C LEU A 357 -20.16 -54.69 -22.79
N ALA A 358 -20.16 -55.76 -21.98
CA ALA A 358 -20.35 -55.73 -20.53
C ALA A 358 -19.01 -55.99 -19.75
N PRO A 359 -18.96 -56.26 -18.42
CA PRO A 359 -18.09 -55.49 -17.53
C PRO A 359 -16.89 -56.26 -16.95
N SER A 360 -15.82 -55.55 -16.57
CA SER A 360 -14.81 -56.01 -15.61
C SER A 360 -14.00 -54.84 -15.02
N CYS A 361 -13.25 -55.11 -13.93
CA CYS A 361 -12.37 -54.20 -13.18
C CYS A 361 -12.96 -53.35 -12.04
N GLY A 362 -13.85 -53.94 -11.24
CA GLY A 362 -13.81 -53.69 -9.79
C GLY A 362 -12.69 -54.53 -9.13
N ARG A 363 -12.11 -54.04 -8.02
CA ARG A 363 -11.03 -54.64 -7.17
C ARG A 363 -9.56 -54.42 -7.62
N VAL A 364 -9.02 -53.22 -7.38
CA VAL A 364 -7.56 -53.03 -7.12
C VAL A 364 -7.29 -52.06 -5.96
N LEU A 365 -8.05 -50.96 -5.83
CA LEU A 365 -7.76 -49.84 -4.90
C LEU A 365 -8.19 -50.05 -3.44
N GLN A 366 -8.05 -51.27 -2.89
CA GLN A 366 -8.35 -51.53 -1.46
C GLN A 366 -7.26 -52.34 -0.73
N ARG A 367 -6.02 -52.36 -1.27
CA ARG A 367 -4.90 -53.15 -0.73
C ARG A 367 -3.60 -52.38 -0.43
N GLN A 368 -3.56 -51.06 -0.54
CA GLN A 368 -2.39 -50.24 -0.18
C GLN A 368 -2.54 -49.42 1.12
N TRP A 369 -3.68 -49.51 1.81
CA TRP A 369 -3.96 -48.73 3.03
C TRP A 369 -3.65 -49.44 4.36
N SER A 370 -2.96 -50.59 4.32
CA SER A 370 -2.68 -51.42 5.51
C SER A 370 -1.20 -51.77 5.71
N GLN A 371 -0.28 -50.91 5.28
CA GLN A 371 1.18 -51.15 5.39
C GLN A 371 2.03 -49.92 5.80
N ARG A 372 1.45 -48.95 6.51
CA ARG A 372 2.19 -47.78 7.07
C ARG A 372 2.06 -47.56 8.58
N GLN A 373 1.70 -48.60 9.33
CA GLN A 373 1.60 -48.55 10.81
C GLN A 373 2.63 -49.38 11.58
N VAL A 374 3.67 -49.92 10.90
CA VAL A 374 4.77 -50.66 11.58
C VAL A 374 6.11 -50.25 10.99
N LEU A 375 6.68 -49.14 11.49
CA LEU A 375 8.14 -48.85 11.51
C LEU A 375 8.44 -47.56 12.30
N GLN A 376 8.09 -47.55 13.59
CA GLN A 376 8.64 -46.56 14.52
C GLN A 376 8.88 -47.19 15.90
N ALA A 377 9.88 -48.07 15.94
CA ALA A 377 10.48 -48.57 17.18
C ALA A 377 11.96 -48.88 16.92
N GLN A 378 12.81 -48.47 17.86
CA GLN A 378 14.23 -48.84 17.97
C GLN A 378 15.18 -48.38 16.83
N LEU A 379 15.80 -47.20 17.04
CA LEU A 379 17.23 -47.20 17.39
C LEU A 379 17.46 -46.17 18.51
N SER A 380 18.27 -46.55 19.49
CA SER A 380 18.27 -45.96 20.83
C SER A 380 19.63 -45.41 21.24
N GLN A 381 19.59 -44.28 21.97
CA GLN A 381 20.44 -43.95 23.13
C GLN A 381 21.98 -44.05 23.04
N SER A 382 22.62 -42.95 23.44
CA SER A 382 23.71 -43.00 24.42
C SER A 382 23.59 -41.83 25.40
N THR A 383 24.22 -41.94 26.58
CA THR A 383 23.88 -41.17 27.81
C THR A 383 25.11 -40.88 28.68
N PHE A 384 24.94 -39.99 29.68
CA PHE A 384 25.91 -39.55 30.73
C PHE A 384 27.03 -38.60 30.26
N GLY A 385 27.44 -37.53 30.97
CA GLY A 385 27.04 -36.88 32.25
C GLY A 385 27.61 -35.43 32.30
N SER A 386 27.65 -34.65 33.39
CA SER A 386 27.24 -34.82 34.81
C SER A 386 27.02 -33.43 35.51
N GLN A 387 26.99 -33.39 36.85
CA GLN A 387 26.75 -32.23 37.76
C GLN A 387 27.94 -32.05 38.76
N PRO A 388 27.93 -31.18 39.80
CA PRO A 388 27.40 -29.80 40.05
C PRO A 388 28.41 -28.85 40.77
N PHE A 389 27.98 -27.66 41.26
CA PHE A 389 28.20 -26.94 42.58
C PHE A 389 28.04 -25.40 42.37
N VAL A 390 27.14 -24.61 43.00
CA VAL A 390 26.85 -24.19 44.42
C VAL A 390 27.23 -22.71 44.71
N GLY A 391 26.30 -21.95 45.32
CA GLY A 391 26.54 -20.65 46.01
C GLY A 391 26.39 -19.40 45.12
N SER A 392 25.90 -18.24 45.61
CA SER A 392 25.33 -17.86 46.92
C SER A 392 24.59 -16.50 46.83
N GLN A 393 23.60 -16.23 47.67
CA GLN A 393 23.06 -14.86 47.89
C GLN A 393 24.08 -13.96 48.63
N PRO A 394 23.83 -12.63 48.76
CA PRO A 394 23.04 -12.18 49.93
C PRO A 394 22.02 -11.05 49.67
N THR A 395 21.04 -10.96 50.56
CA THR A 395 20.11 -9.82 50.79
C THR A 395 20.59 -8.90 51.92
N VAL A 396 19.81 -7.83 52.21
CA VAL A 396 19.91 -6.79 53.29
C VAL A 396 20.45 -5.43 52.78
N GLY A 397 19.83 -4.26 53.04
CA GLY A 397 18.55 -3.94 53.71
C GLY A 397 18.48 -2.49 54.25
N SER A 398 17.26 -2.00 54.58
CA SER A 398 16.91 -0.80 55.41
C SER A 398 17.15 0.64 54.88
N GLN A 399 16.54 1.75 55.41
CA GLN A 399 15.15 2.09 55.84
C GLN A 399 15.04 3.59 56.28
N PHE A 400 13.86 4.26 56.14
CA PHE A 400 13.44 5.60 56.69
C PHE A 400 14.14 6.88 56.13
N PHE A 401 13.64 8.14 56.20
CA PHE A 401 12.50 8.89 56.85
C PHE A 401 11.80 9.79 55.77
N VAL A 402 10.46 10.04 55.72
CA VAL A 402 9.63 11.10 56.42
C VAL A 402 10.10 12.55 56.12
N ASP A 403 9.31 13.49 55.55
CA ASP A 403 8.08 14.21 56.01
C ASP A 403 7.34 14.88 54.79
N SER A 404 5.99 15.04 54.75
CA SER A 404 5.14 16.23 55.09
C SER A 404 5.33 17.48 54.18
N GLN A 405 4.34 18.31 53.75
CA GLN A 405 2.99 18.66 54.26
C GLN A 405 2.04 19.23 53.16
N SER A 406 0.77 19.48 53.54
CA SER A 406 -0.41 19.91 52.75
C SER A 406 -0.68 21.44 52.62
N PHE A 407 -1.40 21.89 51.58
CA PHE A 407 -2.36 23.04 51.52
C PHE A 407 -3.21 22.86 50.22
N VAL A 408 -4.55 22.87 50.11
CA VAL A 408 -5.75 23.57 50.70
C VAL A 408 -6.14 24.88 49.99
N GLY A 409 -7.33 24.87 49.35
CA GLY A 409 -8.10 26.04 48.86
C GLY A 409 -7.94 26.35 47.36
N SER A 410 -8.95 26.82 46.60
CA SER A 410 -10.38 27.09 46.88
C SER A 410 -11.16 27.39 45.58
N GLN A 411 -12.45 27.01 45.48
CA GLN A 411 -13.38 27.51 44.42
C GLN A 411 -13.77 28.99 44.66
N PRO A 412 -14.17 29.75 43.61
CA PRO A 412 -15.60 29.91 43.24
C PRO A 412 -15.84 29.77 41.71
N ALA A 413 -16.94 29.24 41.17
CA ALA A 413 -18.39 29.56 41.25
C ALA A 413 -18.92 30.46 40.09
N ALA A 414 -19.46 29.78 39.07
CA ALA A 414 -20.63 30.05 38.21
C ALA A 414 -21.05 31.48 37.75
N GLY A 415 -21.35 31.55 36.44
CA GLY A 415 -22.09 32.62 35.74
C GLY A 415 -21.34 33.09 34.49
N SER A 416 -21.89 33.15 33.27
CA SER A 416 -23.28 33.01 32.80
C SER A 416 -23.31 32.73 31.28
N GLN A 417 -24.30 31.96 30.77
CA GLN A 417 -24.58 31.90 29.32
C GLN A 417 -25.07 33.25 28.78
N PRO A 418 -24.84 33.54 27.48
CA PRO A 418 -26.01 33.57 26.59
C PRO A 418 -25.78 33.05 25.15
N PHE A 419 -26.82 32.34 24.66
CA PHE A 419 -27.34 32.28 23.29
C PHE A 419 -26.48 31.86 22.08
N ALA A 420 -27.02 30.89 21.33
CA ALA A 420 -26.54 30.43 20.02
C ALA A 420 -27.20 31.18 18.85
N SER A 421 -26.53 31.23 17.69
CA SER A 421 -27.19 31.17 16.37
C SER A 421 -26.19 31.03 15.20
N ALA A 422 -26.67 30.42 14.11
CA ALA A 422 -26.15 30.38 12.73
C ALA A 422 -25.16 29.26 12.37
N GLU A 423 -25.69 28.27 11.65
CA GLU A 423 -24.96 27.23 10.92
C GLU A 423 -24.17 27.86 9.74
N SER A 424 -22.92 27.46 9.55
CA SER A 424 -22.10 27.80 8.37
C SER A 424 -21.97 26.58 7.43
N PRO A 425 -21.64 26.78 6.13
CA PRO A 425 -21.62 25.69 5.15
C PRO A 425 -20.45 24.72 5.33
N ASP A 426 -20.68 23.47 4.93
CA ASP A 426 -19.81 22.32 5.14
C ASP A 426 -18.52 22.36 4.28
N ASN A 427 -17.46 22.97 4.81
CA ASN A 427 -16.10 22.95 4.23
C ASN A 427 -15.29 21.68 4.56
N SER A 428 -15.87 20.72 5.31
CA SER A 428 -15.11 19.63 5.94
C SER A 428 -14.47 18.62 4.97
N GLN A 429 -14.97 18.52 3.74
CA GLN A 429 -14.58 17.45 2.79
C GLN A 429 -13.27 17.70 2.05
N GLN A 430 -12.79 18.95 1.94
CA GLN A 430 -11.49 19.23 1.29
C GLN A 430 -10.28 18.92 2.21
N LEU A 431 -10.48 18.91 3.53
CA LEU A 431 -9.42 18.73 4.53
C LEU A 431 -9.04 17.25 4.76
N VAL A 432 -9.95 16.31 4.50
CA VAL A 432 -9.70 14.86 4.65
C VAL A 432 -8.59 14.38 3.71
N TYR A 433 -8.59 14.86 2.46
CA TYR A 433 -7.60 14.49 1.43
C TYR A 433 -6.20 15.09 1.68
N TRP A 434 -6.11 16.12 2.52
CA TRP A 434 -4.87 16.85 2.80
C TRP A 434 -3.91 16.03 3.67
N ILE A 435 -4.44 15.29 4.64
CA ILE A 435 -3.66 14.41 5.54
C ILE A 435 -3.27 13.12 4.80
N ASP A 436 -4.12 12.62 3.90
CA ASP A 436 -3.82 11.46 3.06
C ASP A 436 -2.59 11.69 2.17
N ASP A 437 -2.43 12.88 1.57
CA ASP A 437 -1.29 13.18 0.71
C ASP A 437 0.05 13.14 1.49
N VAL A 438 0.09 13.67 2.71
CA VAL A 438 1.25 13.53 3.63
C VAL A 438 1.49 12.05 3.97
N TYR A 439 0.44 11.30 4.31
CA TYR A 439 0.53 9.87 4.68
C TYR A 439 1.03 8.98 3.52
N TYR A 440 0.65 9.27 2.28
CA TYR A 440 1.08 8.53 1.09
C TYR A 440 2.46 8.96 0.56
N ARG A 441 2.79 10.26 0.57
CA ARG A 441 4.12 10.79 0.16
C ARG A 441 5.25 10.11 0.93
N GLN A 442 5.12 9.97 2.26
CA GLN A 442 6.11 9.31 3.12
C GLN A 442 6.35 7.83 2.81
N ARG A 443 5.42 7.11 2.17
CA ARG A 443 5.62 5.68 1.80
C ARG A 443 6.41 5.45 0.51
N GLY A 444 6.96 6.51 -0.11
CA GLY A 444 7.72 6.43 -1.37
C GLY A 444 6.86 6.06 -2.60
N LYS A 445 5.58 5.75 -2.40
CA LYS A 445 4.56 5.68 -3.44
C LYS A 445 3.99 7.08 -3.62
N SER A 446 4.68 7.90 -4.42
CA SER A 446 4.00 9.03 -5.07
C SER A 446 2.76 8.48 -5.78
N VAL A 447 1.58 8.93 -5.41
CA VAL A 447 0.36 8.66 -6.17
C VAL A 447 0.35 9.60 -7.36
N SER A 448 1.27 9.35 -8.30
CA SER A 448 1.36 10.06 -9.57
C SER A 448 0.28 9.55 -10.52
N GLY A 449 -0.95 9.98 -10.27
CA GLY A 449 -2.15 9.62 -11.01
C GLY A 449 -3.38 10.10 -10.24
N PRO A 450 -4.41 10.62 -10.92
CA PRO A 450 -5.55 11.20 -10.21
C PRO A 450 -6.33 10.11 -9.47
N LEU A 451 -6.49 10.28 -8.16
CA LEU A 451 -7.24 9.33 -7.34
C LEU A 451 -8.76 9.49 -7.53
N PRO A 452 -9.52 8.37 -7.49
CA PRO A 452 -10.94 8.39 -7.79
C PRO A 452 -11.80 8.70 -6.56
N PHE A 453 -12.66 9.72 -6.64
CA PHE A 453 -13.87 9.76 -5.84
C PHE A 453 -14.85 8.71 -6.36
N GLN A 454 -15.17 7.67 -5.57
CA GLN A 454 -16.34 6.83 -5.86
C GLN A 454 -17.50 7.04 -4.88
N ALA A 455 -18.59 7.55 -5.47
CA ALA A 455 -19.97 7.21 -5.18
C ALA A 455 -20.58 7.62 -3.82
N ILE A 456 -21.02 8.89 -3.76
CA ILE A 456 -22.37 9.16 -3.25
C ILE A 456 -23.30 9.31 -4.45
N GLY A 457 -24.30 8.42 -4.53
CA GLY A 457 -25.55 8.57 -5.28
C GLY A 457 -25.47 9.08 -6.73
N SER A 458 -25.58 8.17 -7.69
CA SER A 458 -26.01 8.56 -9.04
C SER A 458 -27.37 9.28 -8.98
N LEU A 459 -27.40 10.57 -9.36
CA LEU A 459 -28.67 11.22 -9.69
C LEU A 459 -29.28 10.45 -10.88
N PRO A 460 -30.48 9.86 -10.73
CA PRO A 460 -31.03 8.97 -11.74
C PRO A 460 -31.27 9.72 -13.05
N SER A 461 -31.10 9.03 -14.18
CA SER A 461 -31.30 9.57 -15.53
C SER A 461 -32.71 10.07 -15.81
N SER A 462 -33.64 9.92 -14.87
CA SER A 462 -34.95 10.57 -14.84
C SER A 462 -34.87 12.09 -14.65
N THR A 463 -33.90 12.65 -13.91
CA THR A 463 -33.84 14.11 -13.69
C THR A 463 -33.53 14.88 -14.97
N VAL A 464 -32.57 14.40 -15.77
CA VAL A 464 -32.26 14.97 -17.10
C VAL A 464 -33.42 14.77 -18.08
N ARG A 465 -34.17 13.67 -17.96
CA ARG A 465 -35.32 13.35 -18.84
C ARG A 465 -36.57 14.16 -18.48
N ASN A 466 -36.85 14.35 -17.19
CA ASN A 466 -37.95 15.16 -16.69
C ASN A 466 -37.78 16.64 -17.03
N PHE A 467 -36.55 17.15 -17.07
CA PHE A 467 -36.29 18.54 -17.45
C PHE A 467 -36.66 18.85 -18.91
N ILE A 468 -36.58 17.85 -19.81
CA ILE A 468 -37.02 18.00 -21.21
C ILE A 468 -38.56 18.07 -21.30
N SER A 469 -39.30 17.35 -20.44
CA SER A 469 -40.77 17.46 -20.39
C SER A 469 -41.26 18.78 -19.78
N THR A 470 -40.60 19.33 -18.75
CA THR A 470 -41.07 20.56 -18.07
C THR A 470 -40.96 21.82 -18.94
N VAL A 471 -40.28 21.76 -20.09
CA VAL A 471 -40.20 22.87 -21.07
C VAL A 471 -41.18 22.67 -22.24
N ALA A 472 -41.91 21.55 -22.29
CA ALA A 472 -42.82 21.19 -23.38
C ALA A 472 -44.30 21.51 -23.09
N GLU A 473 -44.67 21.73 -21.83
CA GLU A 473 -46.05 21.98 -21.40
C GLU A 473 -46.19 23.33 -20.70
N ASP A 474 -46.46 24.38 -21.47
CA ASP A 474 -47.37 25.44 -21.03
C ASP A 474 -47.96 26.19 -22.25
N GLU A 475 -49.26 26.44 -22.23
CA GLU A 475 -50.00 26.99 -23.37
C GLU A 475 -49.91 28.52 -23.51
N LYS A 476 -50.28 29.03 -24.70
CA LYS A 476 -50.21 30.43 -25.13
C LYS A 476 -51.22 31.34 -24.39
N PRO A 477 -51.21 32.68 -24.62
CA PRO A 477 -50.10 33.63 -24.47
C PRO A 477 -50.55 34.93 -23.76
N SER A 478 -49.67 35.62 -23.03
CA SER A 478 -49.89 37.04 -22.69
C SER A 478 -48.63 37.89 -22.87
N PHE A 479 -48.85 39.08 -23.43
CA PHE A 479 -47.87 39.93 -24.10
C PHE A 479 -46.77 40.44 -23.15
N VAL A 480 -45.52 39.99 -23.33
CA VAL A 480 -44.31 40.61 -22.73
C VAL A 480 -43.35 40.97 -23.87
N PRO A 481 -42.86 42.22 -23.98
CA PRO A 481 -41.96 42.63 -25.06
C PRO A 481 -40.67 41.80 -25.12
N GLY A 482 -40.37 41.25 -26.30
CA GLY A 482 -39.37 40.19 -26.50
C GLY A 482 -37.89 40.62 -26.46
N HIS A 483 -37.44 41.33 -25.43
CA HIS A 483 -36.04 41.78 -25.31
C HIS A 483 -35.30 41.47 -23.99
N PHE A 484 -35.92 40.80 -23.00
CA PHE A 484 -35.29 40.62 -21.68
C PHE A 484 -35.20 39.18 -21.11
N ILE A 485 -35.54 38.13 -21.86
CA ILE A 485 -35.49 36.72 -21.38
C ILE A 485 -34.64 35.84 -22.31
N ALA A 486 -33.31 36.07 -22.36
CA ALA A 486 -32.44 35.35 -23.30
C ALA A 486 -30.91 35.27 -23.01
N SER A 487 -30.45 35.05 -21.77
CA SER A 487 -29.06 34.61 -21.53
C SER A 487 -28.78 34.13 -20.10
N THR A 488 -29.20 34.92 -19.10
CA THR A 488 -28.72 34.85 -17.71
C THR A 488 -28.90 33.50 -17.00
N PRO A 489 -30.06 32.81 -17.09
CA PRO A 489 -30.28 31.58 -16.33
C PRO A 489 -29.36 30.43 -16.76
N ILE A 490 -29.15 30.25 -18.07
CA ILE A 490 -28.28 29.17 -18.60
C ILE A 490 -26.84 29.38 -18.17
N VAL A 491 -26.32 30.62 -18.22
CA VAL A 491 -24.93 30.89 -17.83
C VAL A 491 -24.75 30.62 -16.33
N LYS A 492 -25.69 31.05 -15.49
CA LYS A 492 -25.63 30.81 -14.04
C LYS A 492 -25.71 29.32 -13.68
N ILE A 493 -26.67 28.59 -14.24
CA ILE A 493 -26.79 27.13 -14.04
C ILE A 493 -25.51 26.39 -14.45
N LEU A 494 -24.86 26.81 -15.54
CA LEU A 494 -23.61 26.20 -15.98
C LEU A 494 -22.43 26.57 -15.07
N GLN A 495 -22.36 27.79 -14.56
CA GLN A 495 -21.38 28.18 -13.54
C GLN A 495 -21.56 27.34 -12.26
N ASP A 496 -22.79 27.14 -11.81
CA ASP A 496 -23.10 26.31 -10.63
C ASP A 496 -22.75 24.82 -10.86
N THR A 497 -22.83 24.34 -12.12
CA THR A 497 -22.41 22.96 -12.50
C THR A 497 -20.88 22.84 -12.74
N ILE A 498 -20.18 23.97 -12.89
CA ILE A 498 -18.70 24.06 -13.00
C ILE A 498 -18.05 24.30 -11.62
N GLY A 499 -18.86 24.42 -10.55
CA GLY A 499 -18.39 24.48 -9.16
C GLY A 499 -17.40 23.34 -8.87
N PHE A 500 -16.20 23.72 -8.41
CA PHE A 500 -15.01 22.88 -8.42
C PHE A 500 -15.23 21.49 -7.80
N LYS A 501 -15.21 20.47 -8.66
CA LYS A 501 -14.76 19.12 -8.31
C LYS A 501 -13.46 18.85 -9.05
N GLU A 502 -12.45 18.39 -8.32
CA GLU A 502 -11.13 18.02 -8.87
C GLU A 502 -11.13 16.63 -9.54
N ASP A 503 -12.31 16.19 -10.02
CA ASP A 503 -12.43 15.02 -10.90
C ASP A 503 -11.77 15.34 -12.26
N THR A 504 -10.50 14.95 -12.38
CA THR A 504 -9.72 15.03 -13.63
C THR A 504 -10.32 14.24 -14.82
N SER A 505 -11.42 13.52 -14.62
CA SER A 505 -12.16 12.78 -15.64
C SER A 505 -13.31 13.57 -16.28
N GLY A 506 -13.05 14.80 -16.74
CA GLY A 506 -13.86 15.43 -17.81
C GLY A 506 -14.14 16.94 -17.70
N PRO A 507 -13.13 17.82 -17.67
CA PRO A 507 -13.32 19.25 -17.37
C PRO A 507 -13.95 20.09 -18.52
N LEU A 508 -14.48 19.45 -19.56
CA LEU A 508 -15.16 20.09 -20.69
C LEU A 508 -16.62 19.63 -20.85
N SER A 509 -17.23 19.06 -19.80
CA SER A 509 -18.62 18.59 -19.78
C SER A 509 -19.62 19.65 -20.30
N TRP A 510 -19.41 20.93 -19.97
CA TRP A 510 -20.24 22.03 -20.45
C TRP A 510 -20.14 22.28 -21.97
N ILE A 511 -19.11 21.80 -22.68
CA ILE A 511 -19.04 21.94 -24.15
C ILE A 511 -20.24 21.25 -24.83
N VAL A 512 -20.82 20.21 -24.23
CA VAL A 512 -22.03 19.53 -24.72
C VAL A 512 -23.20 20.51 -24.93
N VAL A 513 -23.30 21.58 -24.11
CA VAL A 513 -24.27 22.68 -24.28
C VAL A 513 -24.18 23.31 -25.67
N THR A 514 -22.96 23.43 -26.21
CA THR A 514 -22.72 23.99 -27.55
C THR A 514 -23.22 23.07 -28.67
N HIS A 515 -23.56 21.81 -28.38
CA HIS A 515 -24.06 20.83 -29.34
C HIS A 515 -25.59 20.64 -29.28
N VAL A 516 -26.28 21.13 -28.24
CA VAL A 516 -27.74 20.97 -28.07
C VAL A 516 -28.55 21.62 -29.20
N CYS A 517 -28.33 22.91 -29.47
CA CYS A 517 -28.97 23.59 -30.60
C CYS A 517 -28.23 24.87 -31.02
N ARG A 518 -28.55 25.43 -32.20
CA ARG A 518 -27.92 26.67 -32.71
C ARG A 518 -28.05 27.88 -31.76
N ARG A 519 -29.16 28.00 -31.01
CA ARG A 519 -29.36 29.09 -30.02
C ARG A 519 -28.42 28.93 -28.83
N TRP A 520 -28.35 27.72 -28.27
CA TRP A 520 -27.49 27.39 -27.13
C TRP A 520 -26.02 27.51 -27.51
N ARG A 521 -25.62 27.02 -28.68
CA ARG A 521 -24.28 27.21 -29.25
C ARG A 521 -23.89 28.68 -29.31
N ARG A 522 -24.77 29.57 -29.78
CA ARG A 522 -24.51 31.01 -29.85
C ARG A 522 -24.35 31.64 -28.45
N VAL A 523 -25.21 31.27 -27.50
CA VAL A 523 -25.14 31.79 -26.12
C VAL A 523 -23.85 31.32 -25.44
N ALA A 524 -23.54 30.03 -25.47
CA ALA A 524 -22.36 29.47 -24.82
C ALA A 524 -21.03 29.94 -25.47
N LEU A 525 -20.96 30.08 -26.80
CA LEU A 525 -19.79 30.66 -27.47
C LEU A 525 -19.60 32.16 -27.18
N GLY A 526 -20.67 32.87 -26.80
CA GLY A 526 -20.63 34.30 -26.44
C GLY A 526 -20.50 34.58 -24.94
N ALA A 527 -20.60 33.55 -24.08
CA ALA A 527 -20.52 33.68 -22.63
C ALA A 527 -19.07 33.55 -22.17
N ALA A 528 -18.34 34.67 -22.09
CA ALA A 528 -16.91 34.71 -21.82
C ALA A 528 -16.45 33.87 -20.61
N VAL A 529 -17.23 33.84 -19.52
CA VAL A 529 -16.90 33.12 -18.28
C VAL A 529 -16.90 31.58 -18.45
N LEU A 530 -17.51 31.03 -19.51
CA LEU A 530 -17.36 29.59 -19.79
C LEU A 530 -15.98 29.24 -20.37
N TRP A 531 -15.24 30.24 -20.88
CA TRP A 531 -13.96 30.06 -21.56
C TRP A 531 -12.76 30.57 -20.75
N SER A 532 -12.99 31.10 -19.55
CA SER A 532 -11.94 31.68 -18.69
C SER A 532 -11.03 30.65 -18.01
N THR A 533 -11.44 29.38 -17.93
CA THR A 533 -10.64 28.29 -17.35
C THR A 533 -9.82 27.60 -18.44
N ILE A 534 -8.50 27.70 -18.35
CA ILE A 534 -7.54 27.16 -19.32
C ILE A 534 -6.82 25.97 -18.68
N LEU A 535 -6.92 24.79 -19.31
CA LEU A 535 -6.33 23.55 -18.81
C LEU A 535 -5.39 22.94 -19.87
N CYS A 536 -4.14 22.65 -19.50
CA CYS A 536 -3.16 22.01 -20.40
C CYS A 536 -3.41 20.51 -20.60
N SER A 537 -4.35 20.21 -21.49
CA SER A 537 -4.39 18.95 -22.24
C SER A 537 -4.95 19.14 -23.66
N HIS A 538 -5.29 20.38 -24.04
CA HIS A 538 -6.02 20.69 -25.26
C HIS A 538 -5.28 21.66 -26.18
N HIS A 539 -5.20 21.28 -27.45
CA HIS A 539 -4.69 22.09 -28.56
C HIS A 539 -5.55 23.34 -28.87
N SER A 540 -6.61 23.59 -28.11
CA SER A 540 -7.60 24.67 -28.31
C SER A 540 -7.54 25.81 -27.29
N TRP A 541 -6.45 25.93 -26.52
CA TRP A 541 -6.28 27.04 -25.55
C TRP A 541 -6.39 28.43 -26.20
N LYS A 542 -6.07 28.55 -27.50
CA LYS A 542 -6.23 29.78 -28.29
C LYS A 542 -7.69 30.23 -28.36
N GLU A 543 -8.59 29.29 -28.64
CA GLU A 543 -10.03 29.53 -28.68
C GLU A 543 -10.60 29.88 -27.30
N PHE A 544 -10.02 29.36 -26.22
CA PHE A 544 -10.40 29.70 -24.85
C PHE A 544 -10.04 31.15 -24.53
N ILE A 545 -8.78 31.55 -24.70
CA ILE A 545 -8.35 32.95 -24.52
C ILE A 545 -9.18 33.90 -25.39
N ALA A 546 -9.37 33.58 -26.68
CA ALA A 546 -10.12 34.43 -27.60
C ALA A 546 -11.61 34.58 -27.22
N ARG A 547 -12.23 33.56 -26.65
CA ARG A 547 -13.65 33.60 -26.22
C ARG A 547 -13.84 34.12 -24.79
N ALA A 548 -12.81 34.04 -23.95
CA ALA A 548 -12.79 34.67 -22.63
C ALA A 548 -12.83 36.21 -22.71
N GLN A 549 -12.57 36.81 -23.88
CA GLN A 549 -12.64 38.26 -24.13
C GLN A 549 -11.83 39.03 -23.09
N GLU A 550 -12.48 39.80 -22.19
CA GLU A 550 -11.86 40.53 -21.07
C GLU A 550 -12.13 39.91 -19.67
N ALA A 551 -12.70 38.70 -19.59
CA ALA A 551 -12.94 38.02 -18.32
C ALA A 551 -11.63 37.67 -17.59
N PRO A 552 -11.62 37.66 -16.23
CA PRO A 552 -10.52 37.10 -15.45
C PRO A 552 -10.30 35.61 -15.79
N LEU A 553 -9.04 35.16 -15.79
CA LEU A 553 -8.64 33.82 -16.20
C LEU A 553 -8.20 32.93 -15.02
N SER A 554 -8.51 31.65 -15.11
CA SER A 554 -8.00 30.60 -14.22
C SER A 554 -7.14 29.65 -15.06
N VAL A 555 -5.86 29.51 -14.75
CA VAL A 555 -4.87 28.87 -15.63
C VAL A 555 -4.21 27.70 -14.92
N TRP A 556 -4.38 26.48 -15.44
CA TRP A 556 -3.79 25.25 -14.91
C TRP A 556 -2.90 24.60 -15.96
N LEU A 557 -1.59 24.60 -15.72
CA LEU A 557 -0.59 24.07 -16.66
C LEU A 557 0.20 22.91 -16.02
N ASN A 558 0.04 21.71 -16.59
CA ASN A 558 1.00 20.62 -16.39
C ASN A 558 2.15 20.80 -17.39
N LEU A 559 3.38 20.80 -16.88
CA LEU A 559 4.62 21.16 -17.56
C LEU A 559 5.53 19.93 -17.62
N SER A 560 5.08 18.90 -18.33
CA SER A 560 5.77 17.62 -18.49
C SER A 560 6.83 17.65 -19.60
N GLY A 561 6.60 18.44 -20.66
CA GLY A 561 7.47 18.52 -21.83
C GLY A 561 7.63 19.91 -22.43
N SER A 562 8.54 20.03 -23.40
CA SER A 562 8.86 21.32 -24.04
C SER A 562 7.72 21.93 -24.85
N SER A 563 6.71 21.14 -25.25
CA SER A 563 5.46 21.64 -25.84
C SER A 563 4.67 22.50 -24.86
N ASP A 564 4.69 22.13 -23.59
CA ASP A 564 3.81 22.70 -22.56
C ASP A 564 4.37 24.05 -22.10
N VAL A 565 5.71 24.16 -22.09
CA VAL A 565 6.43 25.44 -21.96
C VAL A 565 6.06 26.42 -23.08
N GLN A 566 5.88 25.97 -24.33
CA GLN A 566 5.44 26.84 -25.44
C GLN A 566 3.97 27.29 -25.28
N ILE A 567 3.12 26.43 -24.70
CA ILE A 567 1.75 26.82 -24.33
C ILE A 567 1.81 27.88 -23.21
N ALA A 568 2.61 27.66 -22.16
CA ALA A 568 2.79 28.62 -21.08
C ALA A 568 3.29 29.98 -21.60
N GLN A 569 4.30 30.01 -22.47
CA GLN A 569 4.79 31.21 -23.16
C GLN A 569 3.69 31.97 -23.93
N SER A 570 2.62 31.29 -24.35
CA SER A 570 1.51 31.88 -25.10
C SER A 570 0.30 32.27 -24.22
N VAL A 571 0.10 31.61 -23.08
CA VAL A 571 -1.00 31.86 -22.14
C VAL A 571 -0.62 32.96 -21.14
N LEU A 572 0.60 32.89 -20.57
CA LEU A 572 1.08 33.78 -19.51
C LEU A 572 1.22 35.27 -19.88
N PRO A 573 1.34 35.71 -21.16
CA PRO A 573 1.24 37.14 -21.49
C PRO A 573 -0.06 37.83 -21.06
N ASN A 574 -1.09 37.08 -20.63
CA ASN A 574 -2.38 37.61 -20.15
C ASN A 574 -2.41 37.94 -18.63
N LEU A 575 -1.25 38.02 -17.95
CA LEU A 575 -1.12 38.19 -16.48
C LEU A 575 -1.99 39.28 -15.84
N LEU A 576 -2.21 40.40 -16.53
CA LEU A 576 -3.07 41.49 -16.03
C LEU A 576 -4.51 41.04 -15.71
N ARG A 577 -4.90 39.86 -16.21
CA ARG A 577 -6.22 39.25 -16.03
C ARG A 577 -6.20 37.84 -15.45
N ILE A 578 -5.04 37.28 -15.12
CA ILE A 578 -4.98 35.97 -14.45
C ILE A 578 -5.35 36.18 -12.97
N ARG A 579 -6.36 35.44 -12.51
CA ARG A 579 -6.86 35.45 -11.12
C ARG A 579 -6.32 34.27 -10.32
N HIS A 580 -6.24 33.10 -10.94
CA HIS A 580 -5.69 31.91 -10.32
C HIS A 580 -4.68 31.26 -11.29
N LEU A 581 -3.48 30.98 -10.81
CA LEU A 581 -2.38 30.41 -11.59
C LEU A 581 -1.82 29.16 -10.90
N TYR A 582 -1.96 28.02 -11.56
CA TYR A 582 -1.50 26.71 -11.10
C TYR A 582 -0.52 26.16 -12.11
N LEU A 583 0.75 25.99 -11.70
CA LEU A 583 1.81 25.42 -12.52
C LEU A 583 2.35 24.18 -11.81
N ARG A 584 2.41 23.05 -12.51
CA ARG A 584 2.93 21.77 -11.99
C ARG A 584 3.91 21.15 -12.96
N GLY A 585 4.99 20.55 -12.49
CA GLY A 585 5.80 19.59 -13.25
C GLY A 585 7.29 19.90 -13.35
N PRO A 586 8.07 18.99 -13.98
CA PRO A 586 9.54 19.09 -14.07
C PRO A 586 10.04 20.32 -14.82
N LYS A 587 9.20 20.96 -15.63
CA LYS A 587 9.54 22.14 -16.44
C LYS A 587 9.07 23.47 -15.87
N ILE A 588 8.63 23.51 -14.61
CA ILE A 588 8.18 24.75 -13.96
C ILE A 588 9.28 25.83 -13.91
N VAL A 589 10.54 25.46 -13.68
CA VAL A 589 11.70 26.37 -13.65
C VAL A 589 11.86 27.13 -14.98
N ASP A 590 11.71 26.43 -16.11
CA ASP A 590 11.78 27.01 -17.47
C ASP A 590 10.59 27.97 -17.74
N VAL A 591 9.51 27.89 -16.95
CA VAL A 591 8.30 28.72 -17.08
C VAL A 591 8.32 29.91 -16.13
N ILE A 592 8.69 29.73 -14.85
CA ILE A 592 8.74 30.83 -13.86
C ILE A 592 9.85 31.85 -14.17
N THR A 593 10.85 31.47 -14.96
CA THR A 593 11.92 32.36 -15.46
C THR A 593 11.57 33.11 -16.75
N LEU A 594 10.34 32.96 -17.28
CA LEU A 594 9.91 33.69 -18.48
C LEU A 594 9.71 35.17 -18.20
N SER A 595 10.26 36.02 -19.06
CA SER A 595 10.21 37.49 -18.92
C SER A 595 8.79 38.09 -18.92
N CYS A 596 7.77 37.36 -19.39
CA CYS A 596 6.37 37.79 -19.25
C CYS A 596 5.92 37.80 -17.78
N LEU A 597 6.40 36.86 -16.95
CA LEU A 597 6.09 36.78 -15.52
C LEU A 597 6.72 37.89 -14.68
N SER A 598 7.67 38.66 -15.21
CA SER A 598 8.19 39.87 -14.55
C SER A 598 7.25 41.08 -14.69
N GLY A 599 6.13 40.97 -15.42
CA GLY A 599 5.07 41.97 -15.48
C GLY A 599 4.10 41.89 -14.30
N GLN A 600 3.39 42.97 -13.99
CA GLN A 600 2.45 43.03 -12.84
C GLN A 600 1.29 42.03 -12.95
N ALA A 601 0.87 41.46 -11.81
CA ALA A 601 -0.28 40.57 -11.70
C ALA A 601 -1.36 41.14 -10.74
N PRO A 602 -2.03 42.26 -11.11
CA PRO A 602 -2.92 43.02 -10.22
C PRO A 602 -4.22 42.31 -9.83
N LEU A 603 -4.60 41.24 -10.53
CA LEU A 603 -5.79 40.44 -10.25
C LEU A 603 -5.49 39.05 -9.67
N LEU A 604 -4.21 38.71 -9.46
CA LEU A 604 -3.81 37.40 -8.95
C LEU A 604 -4.21 37.26 -7.48
N GLU A 605 -5.10 36.30 -7.22
CA GLU A 605 -5.59 35.93 -5.89
C GLU A 605 -4.96 34.61 -5.44
N THR A 606 -4.82 33.62 -6.35
CA THR A 606 -4.23 32.31 -6.04
C THR A 606 -3.01 32.01 -6.90
N LEU A 607 -1.91 31.63 -6.26
CA LEU A 607 -0.69 31.12 -6.89
C LEU A 607 -0.35 29.73 -6.31
N MET A 608 -0.26 28.73 -7.18
CA MET A 608 0.22 27.39 -6.80
C MET A 608 1.34 26.96 -7.75
N LEU A 609 2.51 26.63 -7.20
CA LEU A 609 3.68 26.20 -7.94
C LEU A 609 4.20 24.87 -7.36
N GLU A 610 4.09 23.80 -8.15
CA GLU A 610 4.48 22.44 -7.75
C GLU A 610 5.63 21.94 -8.64
N TYR A 611 6.83 21.82 -8.07
CA TYR A 611 7.99 21.25 -8.75
C TYR A 611 8.05 19.73 -8.58
N GLU A 612 7.86 19.01 -9.68
CA GLU A 612 8.04 17.56 -9.74
C GLU A 612 9.40 17.23 -10.38
N PRO A 613 10.49 17.04 -9.60
CA PRO A 613 11.80 16.78 -10.17
C PRO A 613 11.82 15.48 -11.00
N PRO A 614 12.38 15.48 -12.21
CA PRO A 614 12.47 14.26 -13.01
C PRO A 614 13.46 13.30 -12.34
N ARG A 615 13.09 12.00 -12.24
CA ARG A 615 13.78 10.93 -11.47
C ARG A 615 15.30 10.75 -11.72
N LYS A 616 15.91 11.47 -12.67
CA LYS A 616 17.31 11.34 -13.11
C LYS A 616 18.12 12.65 -13.13
N ILE A 617 17.49 13.82 -12.99
CA ILE A 617 18.18 15.13 -13.08
C ILE A 617 17.65 16.04 -11.97
N ARG A 618 18.49 16.36 -11.00
CA ARG A 618 18.22 17.37 -9.96
C ARG A 618 18.86 18.68 -10.41
N ALA A 619 18.05 19.72 -10.62
CA ALA A 619 18.55 21.07 -10.81
C ALA A 619 18.59 21.77 -9.45
N LYS A 620 19.74 22.33 -9.08
CA LYS A 620 19.79 23.23 -7.91
C LYS A 620 19.00 24.49 -8.28
N ILE A 621 17.83 24.66 -7.65
CA ILE A 621 17.01 25.86 -7.83
C ILE A 621 17.60 26.97 -6.95
N ASP A 622 17.80 28.15 -7.52
CA ASP A 622 18.24 29.33 -6.78
C ASP A 622 17.10 29.84 -5.88
N GLY A 623 17.41 30.23 -4.64
CA GLY A 623 16.43 30.83 -3.73
C GLY A 623 15.93 32.19 -4.22
N ASP A 624 16.70 32.86 -5.08
CA ASP A 624 16.30 34.13 -5.69
C ASP A 624 15.34 33.95 -6.89
N ILE A 625 14.97 32.72 -7.29
CA ILE A 625 14.16 32.48 -8.50
C ILE A 625 12.78 33.16 -8.49
N LEU A 626 12.17 33.30 -7.30
CA LEU A 626 10.86 33.94 -7.14
C LEU A 626 10.96 35.47 -6.98
N SER A 627 12.16 36.04 -6.77
CA SER A 627 12.37 37.46 -6.44
C SER A 627 11.85 38.43 -7.51
N SER A 628 11.95 38.02 -8.78
CA SER A 628 11.59 38.85 -9.95
C SER A 628 10.17 38.59 -10.49
N LEU A 629 9.43 37.67 -9.89
CA LEU A 629 8.05 37.38 -10.28
C LEU A 629 7.15 38.60 -10.05
N PHE A 630 6.14 38.71 -10.91
CA PHE A 630 5.04 39.67 -10.90
C PHE A 630 5.45 41.15 -10.75
N GLY A 631 6.70 41.48 -11.11
CA GLY A 631 7.27 42.80 -10.91
C GLY A 631 7.31 43.26 -9.44
N GLY A 632 7.31 42.31 -8.50
CA GLY A 632 7.23 42.59 -7.06
C GLY A 632 5.85 43.03 -6.56
N SER A 633 4.77 42.88 -7.35
CA SER A 633 3.45 43.39 -7.00
C SER A 633 2.33 42.39 -7.27
N VAL A 634 1.80 41.83 -6.17
CA VAL A 634 0.69 40.85 -6.13
C VAL A 634 -0.41 41.31 -5.15
N PRO A 635 -1.03 42.50 -5.36
CA PRO A 635 -1.80 43.21 -4.34
C PRO A 635 -3.10 42.51 -3.89
N ARG A 636 -3.48 41.40 -4.52
CA ARG A 636 -4.69 40.61 -4.20
C ARG A 636 -4.39 39.18 -3.78
N LEU A 637 -3.12 38.78 -3.67
CA LEU A 637 -2.76 37.40 -3.38
C LEU A 637 -3.25 37.01 -1.98
N ASP A 638 -4.17 36.05 -1.93
CA ASP A 638 -4.80 35.48 -0.73
C ASP A 638 -4.35 34.03 -0.47
N ARG A 639 -3.97 33.29 -1.52
CA ARG A 639 -3.60 31.86 -1.47
C ARG A 639 -2.26 31.62 -2.16
N LEU A 640 -1.29 31.10 -1.41
CA LEU A 640 0.04 30.72 -1.90
C LEU A 640 0.36 29.26 -1.56
N SER A 641 0.50 28.38 -2.57
CA SER A 641 1.11 27.04 -2.42
C SER A 641 2.44 26.98 -3.15
N LEU A 642 3.47 26.48 -2.47
CA LEU A 642 4.79 26.21 -3.03
C LEU A 642 5.22 24.81 -2.61
N THR A 643 5.27 23.87 -3.55
CA THR A 643 5.78 22.51 -3.30
C THR A 643 7.10 22.31 -4.05
N GLY A 644 8.16 22.00 -3.31
CA GLY A 644 9.49 21.70 -3.87
C GLY A 644 10.24 22.91 -4.44
N ILE A 645 9.83 24.14 -4.11
CA ILE A 645 10.41 25.38 -4.64
C ILE A 645 10.89 26.26 -3.49
N PRO A 646 12.17 26.69 -3.47
CA PRO A 646 12.68 27.55 -2.41
C PRO A 646 12.07 28.95 -2.47
N ILE A 647 11.81 29.52 -1.30
CA ILE A 647 11.36 30.90 -1.12
C ILE A 647 12.15 31.54 0.04
N ARG A 648 12.50 32.82 -0.13
CA ARG A 648 13.17 33.62 0.89
C ARG A 648 12.17 34.35 1.77
N ALA A 649 12.52 34.58 3.03
CA ALA A 649 11.67 35.32 3.97
C ALA A 649 11.34 36.75 3.52
N ASP A 650 12.22 37.41 2.77
CA ASP A 650 12.03 38.75 2.20
C ASP A 650 11.22 38.76 0.88
N SER A 651 10.67 37.61 0.46
CA SER A 651 9.84 37.50 -0.75
C SER A 651 8.56 38.34 -0.66
N HIS A 652 8.28 39.09 -1.72
CA HIS A 652 7.05 39.85 -1.91
C HIS A 652 5.79 38.98 -2.07
N LEU A 653 5.95 37.66 -2.26
CA LEU A 653 4.84 36.71 -2.30
C LEU A 653 4.23 36.49 -0.90
N PHE A 654 4.97 36.80 0.17
CA PHE A 654 4.41 36.90 1.54
C PHE A 654 3.62 38.20 1.69
N SER A 655 2.49 38.26 0.99
CA SER A 655 1.52 39.35 0.99
C SER A 655 0.76 39.42 2.33
N GLU A 656 0.60 40.62 2.88
CA GLU A 656 -0.19 40.86 4.11
C GLU A 656 -1.67 40.42 3.98
N ASN A 657 -2.16 40.21 2.75
CA ASN A 657 -3.50 39.72 2.44
C ASN A 657 -3.63 38.18 2.40
N LEU A 658 -2.56 37.42 2.62
CA LEU A 658 -2.63 35.96 2.61
C LEU A 658 -3.54 35.44 3.73
N THR A 659 -4.58 34.70 3.36
CA THR A 659 -5.39 33.88 4.28
C THR A 659 -4.98 32.42 4.26
N TRP A 660 -4.27 31.96 3.23
CA TRP A 660 -3.86 30.58 3.08
C TRP A 660 -2.41 30.49 2.58
N LEU A 661 -1.57 29.78 3.33
CA LEU A 661 -0.17 29.56 3.01
C LEU A 661 0.17 28.07 3.16
N ASP A 662 0.73 27.49 2.11
CA ASP A 662 1.28 26.14 2.09
C ASP A 662 2.68 26.19 1.49
N ILE A 663 3.68 25.73 2.25
CA ILE A 663 5.04 25.58 1.76
C ILE A 663 5.53 24.19 2.15
N THR A 664 5.63 23.33 1.15
CA THR A 664 6.20 21.99 1.26
C THR A 664 7.59 21.98 0.63
N GLY A 665 8.57 21.42 1.37
CA GLY A 665 9.96 21.30 0.97
C GLY A 665 10.19 20.27 -0.13
N CYS A 666 11.44 19.81 -0.24
CA CYS A 666 11.83 18.79 -1.20
C CYS A 666 12.74 17.76 -0.51
N ASP A 667 12.18 16.59 -0.14
CA ASP A 667 12.84 15.47 0.57
C ASP A 667 13.91 14.73 -0.27
N ILE A 668 14.53 15.43 -1.22
CA ILE A 668 15.35 14.86 -2.29
C ILE A 668 16.69 15.59 -2.41
N ASP A 669 16.85 16.76 -1.80
CA ASP A 669 18.10 17.51 -1.88
C ASP A 669 18.34 18.38 -0.63
N PRO A 670 19.28 18.02 0.27
CA PRO A 670 19.61 18.82 1.46
C PRO A 670 20.30 20.16 1.12
N THR A 671 20.52 20.48 -0.16
CA THR A 671 21.06 21.77 -0.62
C THR A 671 19.97 22.77 -1.05
N VAL A 672 18.69 22.41 -0.95
CA VAL A 672 17.58 23.37 -1.07
C VAL A 672 17.65 24.37 0.09
N VAL A 673 17.45 25.65 -0.21
CA VAL A 673 17.44 26.72 0.79
C VAL A 673 16.22 26.53 1.71
N ARG A 674 16.45 25.90 2.86
CA ARG A 674 15.52 25.84 3.99
C ARG A 674 15.55 27.18 4.76
N LEU A 675 14.41 27.60 5.28
CA LEU A 675 14.29 28.83 6.09
C LEU A 675 14.72 28.56 7.54
N PRO A 676 15.50 29.44 8.18
CA PRO A 676 15.66 29.43 9.63
C PRO A 676 14.32 29.62 10.34
N LEU A 677 14.11 29.01 11.51
CA LEU A 677 12.87 29.15 12.28
C LEU A 677 12.58 30.62 12.65
N ALA A 678 13.62 31.37 13.01
CA ALA A 678 13.55 32.81 13.24
C ALA A 678 12.96 33.59 12.04
N ASP A 679 13.42 33.27 10.83
CA ASP A 679 12.95 33.91 9.60
C ASP A 679 11.50 33.52 9.27
N LEU A 680 11.13 32.26 9.53
CA LEU A 680 9.75 31.79 9.39
C LEU A 680 8.80 32.53 10.36
N ILE A 681 9.16 32.70 11.62
CA ILE A 681 8.34 33.45 12.59
C ILE A 681 8.22 34.93 12.14
N ASN A 682 9.30 35.53 11.63
CA ASN A 682 9.28 36.87 11.02
C ASN A 682 8.46 36.97 9.71
N VAL A 683 8.21 35.86 9.03
CA VAL A 683 7.18 35.79 7.96
C VAL A 683 5.79 35.80 8.58
N LEU A 684 5.49 34.91 9.52
CA LEU A 684 4.16 34.79 10.12
C LEU A 684 3.69 36.08 10.82
N LEU A 685 4.60 36.80 11.48
CA LEU A 685 4.35 38.12 12.08
C LEU A 685 3.87 39.20 11.08
N ARG A 686 4.05 38.99 9.77
CA ARG A 686 3.57 39.86 8.68
C ARG A 686 2.31 39.34 7.98
N LEU A 687 1.75 38.20 8.41
CA LEU A 687 0.56 37.56 7.82
C LEU A 687 -0.61 37.56 8.83
N PRO A 688 -1.13 38.73 9.25
CA PRO A 688 -2.11 38.81 10.33
C PRO A 688 -3.49 38.22 9.98
N LEU A 689 -3.79 38.05 8.68
CA LEU A 689 -5.06 37.53 8.17
C LEU A 689 -5.02 36.02 7.88
N LEU A 690 -3.96 35.31 8.28
CA LEU A 690 -3.77 33.91 7.92
C LEU A 690 -4.76 32.98 8.66
N GLU A 691 -5.61 32.32 7.88
CA GLU A 691 -6.63 31.35 8.31
C GLU A 691 -6.11 29.90 8.26
N THR A 692 -5.23 29.59 7.31
CA THR A 692 -4.62 28.27 7.13
C THR A 692 -3.12 28.38 6.89
N LEU A 693 -2.36 27.61 7.67
CA LEU A 693 -0.91 27.46 7.52
C LEU A 693 -0.56 25.97 7.34
N SER A 694 0.16 25.65 6.26
CA SER A 694 0.88 24.38 6.13
C SER A 694 2.37 24.61 5.88
N ILE A 695 3.17 23.84 6.61
CA ILE A 695 4.62 23.85 6.61
C ILE A 695 5.10 22.40 6.71
N ASP A 696 5.85 21.93 5.71
CA ASP A 696 6.45 20.60 5.72
C ASP A 696 7.88 20.65 5.16
N GLY A 697 8.88 20.19 5.92
CA GLY A 697 10.25 20.00 5.43
C GLY A 697 11.04 21.27 5.03
N ILE A 698 10.52 22.47 5.30
CA ILE A 698 11.13 23.76 4.89
C ILE A 698 12.10 24.37 5.90
N VAL A 699 12.16 23.89 7.14
CA VAL A 699 12.98 24.51 8.21
C VAL A 699 14.35 23.85 8.31
N ALA A 700 15.41 24.64 8.47
CA ALA A 700 16.81 24.20 8.39
C ALA A 700 17.24 23.24 9.52
N ASP A 701 18.19 22.34 9.19
CA ASP A 701 18.88 21.39 10.09
C ASP A 701 19.50 22.11 11.31
N PRO A 702 19.46 21.54 12.53
CA PRO A 702 19.38 22.36 13.73
C PRO A 702 20.73 22.94 14.14
N VAL A 703 20.73 24.26 14.30
CA VAL A 703 21.57 24.94 15.28
C VAL A 703 21.32 24.33 16.67
N SER A 704 22.35 24.17 17.51
CA SER A 704 22.20 23.63 18.87
C SER A 704 21.20 24.43 19.70
N SER A 705 20.59 23.85 20.75
CA SER A 705 19.58 24.54 21.59
C SER A 705 19.99 25.96 21.97
N ASP A 706 21.21 26.15 22.50
CA ASP A 706 21.72 27.49 22.88
C ASP A 706 21.71 28.52 21.74
N LEU A 707 21.93 28.06 20.49
CA LEU A 707 21.96 28.90 19.29
C LEU A 707 20.55 29.12 18.73
N LEU A 708 19.65 28.14 18.87
CA LEU A 708 18.23 28.28 18.55
C LEU A 708 17.57 29.28 19.53
N ASP A 709 17.73 29.05 20.83
CA ASP A 709 17.27 29.94 21.90
C ASP A 709 17.83 31.36 21.72
N GLY A 710 19.14 31.47 21.43
CA GLY A 710 19.78 32.76 21.12
C GLY A 710 19.25 33.44 19.84
N SER A 711 18.79 32.68 18.85
CA SER A 711 18.17 33.21 17.62
C SER A 711 16.72 33.67 17.80
N LEU A 712 16.03 33.12 18.80
CA LEU A 712 14.63 33.41 19.10
C LEU A 712 14.44 34.40 20.25
N ALA A 713 15.46 34.65 21.07
CA ALA A 713 15.39 35.48 22.28
C ALA A 713 14.78 36.88 22.10
N ASP A 714 15.00 37.52 20.95
CA ASP A 714 14.47 38.86 20.60
C ASP A 714 13.23 38.80 19.69
N ILE A 715 12.73 37.61 19.34
CA ILE A 715 11.61 37.41 18.40
C ILE A 715 10.30 37.23 19.19
N PRO A 716 9.28 38.07 18.96
CA PRO A 716 8.01 37.93 19.66
C PRO A 716 7.23 36.71 19.17
N VAL A 717 6.41 36.13 20.07
CA VAL A 717 5.43 35.10 19.74
C VAL A 717 4.49 35.60 18.63
N ALA A 718 4.37 34.83 17.55
CA ALA A 718 3.46 35.11 16.45
C ALA A 718 2.01 34.89 16.91
N HIS A 719 1.27 35.99 17.10
CA HIS A 719 -0.14 35.94 17.48
C HIS A 719 -1.04 35.93 16.24
N MET A 720 -1.49 34.74 15.87
CA MET A 720 -2.24 34.45 14.66
C MET A 720 -3.74 34.42 14.98
N ALA A 721 -4.34 35.60 15.13
CA ALA A 721 -5.71 35.77 15.63
C ALA A 721 -6.82 35.16 14.75
N HIS A 722 -6.51 34.77 13.50
CA HIS A 722 -7.45 34.18 12.55
C HIS A 722 -7.10 32.74 12.15
N LEU A 723 -6.04 32.15 12.69
CA LEU A 723 -5.55 30.84 12.25
C LEU A 723 -6.44 29.70 12.76
N GLU A 724 -7.28 29.17 11.87
CA GLU A 724 -8.19 28.04 12.14
C GLU A 724 -7.52 26.68 11.90
N VAL A 725 -6.57 26.61 10.96
CA VAL A 725 -5.93 25.36 10.50
C VAL A 725 -4.40 25.47 10.50
N LEU A 726 -3.75 24.54 11.20
CA LEU A 726 -2.29 24.39 11.23
C LEU A 726 -1.86 22.98 10.80
N SER A 727 -1.01 22.88 9.79
CA SER A 727 -0.25 21.67 9.43
C SER A 727 1.25 21.96 9.57
N ALA A 728 1.96 21.21 10.42
CA ALA A 728 3.37 21.45 10.69
C ALA A 728 4.17 20.16 10.86
N TYR A 729 4.99 19.79 9.87
CA TYR A 729 5.92 18.65 9.94
C TYR A 729 7.37 19.11 9.85
N THR A 730 8.22 18.56 10.74
CA THR A 730 9.66 18.79 10.72
C THR A 730 10.41 17.57 11.24
N GLU A 731 11.55 17.24 10.65
CA GLU A 731 12.41 16.13 11.12
C GLU A 731 13.12 16.44 12.45
N TYR A 732 12.95 17.66 12.98
CA TYR A 732 13.73 18.20 14.09
C TYR A 732 12.86 18.55 15.31
N PRO A 733 12.89 17.75 16.39
CA PRO A 733 11.98 17.92 17.53
C PRO A 733 12.23 19.22 18.31
N LEU A 734 13.48 19.69 18.39
CA LEU A 734 13.81 21.00 18.96
C LEU A 734 13.14 22.15 18.19
N ILE A 735 13.04 22.04 16.87
CA ILE A 735 12.42 23.04 16.01
C ILE A 735 10.90 22.98 16.15
N HIS A 736 10.32 21.77 16.21
CA HIS A 736 8.89 21.58 16.50
C HIS A 736 8.51 22.26 17.81
N LYS A 737 9.21 21.95 18.90
CA LYS A 737 8.95 22.53 20.23
C LYS A 737 9.16 24.05 20.26
N ALA A 738 10.23 24.55 19.64
CA ALA A 738 10.49 25.99 19.57
C ALA A 738 9.42 26.72 18.73
N PHE A 739 8.93 26.13 17.64
CA PHE A 739 7.86 26.67 16.82
C PHE A 739 6.53 26.72 17.59
N MET A 740 6.16 25.63 18.27
CA MET A 740 4.95 25.59 19.10
C MET A 740 5.00 26.55 20.29
N ALA A 741 6.19 26.84 20.84
CA ALA A 741 6.38 27.85 21.88
C ALA A 741 6.27 29.31 21.36
N HIS A 742 6.52 29.55 20.06
CA HIS A 742 6.49 30.88 19.44
C HIS A 742 5.24 31.12 18.58
N LEU A 743 4.23 30.25 18.65
CA LEU A 743 2.96 30.38 17.93
C LEU A 743 1.78 30.49 18.91
N SER A 744 0.95 31.52 18.75
CA SER A 744 -0.27 31.73 19.52
C SER A 744 -1.46 31.85 18.58
N ALA A 745 -2.23 30.77 18.44
CA ALA A 745 -3.40 30.68 17.57
C ALA A 745 -4.67 30.42 18.41
N PRO A 746 -5.38 31.46 18.90
CA PRO A 746 -6.51 31.28 19.82
C PRO A 746 -7.74 30.65 19.17
N GLU A 747 -7.92 30.82 17.85
CA GLU A 747 -9.06 30.30 17.08
C GLU A 747 -8.76 28.95 16.39
N LEU A 748 -7.69 28.24 16.79
CA LEU A 748 -7.23 27.02 16.12
C LEU A 748 -8.25 25.88 16.29
N VAL A 749 -8.92 25.49 15.20
CA VAL A 749 -9.94 24.43 15.17
C VAL A 749 -9.34 23.08 14.76
N MET A 750 -8.36 23.08 13.85
CA MET A 750 -7.74 21.86 13.33
C MET A 750 -6.21 21.94 13.39
N CYS A 751 -5.55 20.87 13.85
CA CYS A 751 -4.10 20.78 13.80
C CYS A 751 -3.57 19.40 13.39
N GLY A 752 -2.79 19.35 12.31
CA GLY A 752 -1.92 18.23 11.96
C GLY A 752 -0.47 18.58 12.30
N MET A 753 0.26 17.69 12.96
CA MET A 753 1.67 17.91 13.24
C MET A 753 2.47 16.62 13.25
N GLY A 754 3.79 16.73 13.09
CA GLY A 754 4.66 15.60 13.39
C GLY A 754 6.15 15.89 13.37
N THR A 755 6.89 15.01 14.03
CA THR A 755 8.36 15.06 14.07
C THR A 755 8.99 13.70 14.33
N PHE A 756 10.29 13.60 14.10
CA PHE A 756 11.12 12.51 14.60
C PHE A 756 11.52 12.80 16.05
N ILE A 757 11.63 11.78 16.89
CA ILE A 757 12.24 11.91 18.23
C ILE A 757 13.32 10.85 18.44
N GLU A 758 14.36 11.22 19.17
CA GLU A 758 15.39 10.32 19.69
C GLU A 758 15.17 10.02 21.18
N SER A 759 14.53 10.94 21.91
CA SER A 759 14.34 10.82 23.36
C SER A 759 12.97 11.31 23.82
N ARG A 760 12.50 10.76 24.95
CA ARG A 760 11.22 11.11 25.54
C ARG A 760 11.12 12.59 25.97
N ASP A 761 12.23 13.19 26.41
CA ASP A 761 12.29 14.59 26.86
C ASP A 761 11.85 15.59 25.77
N GLU A 762 11.91 15.21 24.50
CA GLU A 762 11.50 16.01 23.34
C GLU A 762 9.97 16.17 23.23
N LEU A 763 9.20 15.27 23.85
CA LEU A 763 7.72 15.31 23.89
C LEU A 763 7.16 16.24 24.97
N THR A 764 8.04 16.82 25.80
CA THR A 764 7.63 17.68 26.93
C THR A 764 6.91 18.95 26.45
N PRO A 765 5.82 19.38 27.13
CA PRO A 765 5.03 20.54 26.71
C PRO A 765 5.86 21.83 26.55
N PRO A 766 5.52 22.72 25.58
CA PRO A 766 4.44 22.58 24.60
C PRO A 766 4.88 21.76 23.38
N PHE A 767 4.30 20.57 23.21
CA PHE A 767 4.45 19.75 22.01
C PHE A 767 3.17 19.75 21.18
N VAL A 768 2.01 19.77 21.85
CA VAL A 768 0.68 19.88 21.24
C VAL A 768 0.07 21.25 21.55
N PRO A 769 -0.34 22.06 20.54
CA PRO A 769 -1.06 23.31 20.76
C PRO A 769 -2.52 23.04 21.18
N PRO A 770 -3.10 23.88 22.06
CA PRO A 770 -4.51 23.77 22.43
C PRO A 770 -5.43 24.20 21.28
N LEU A 771 -6.51 23.45 21.05
CA LEU A 771 -7.55 23.82 20.08
C LEU A 771 -8.70 24.57 20.77
N ILE A 772 -9.27 25.58 20.11
CA ILE A 772 -10.44 26.33 20.63
C ILE A 772 -11.64 25.40 20.86
N SER A 773 -11.78 24.38 20.00
CA SER A 773 -12.83 23.37 20.07
C SER A 773 -12.84 22.65 21.43
N TRP A 774 -11.70 22.45 22.08
CA TRP A 774 -11.59 21.77 23.38
C TRP A 774 -12.27 22.51 24.54
N THR A 775 -12.72 23.76 24.33
CA THR A 775 -13.57 24.48 25.29
C THR A 775 -15.02 23.97 25.31
N ASP A 776 -15.49 23.33 24.23
CA ASP A 776 -16.77 22.61 24.21
C ASP A 776 -16.55 21.15 24.65
N PRO A 777 -17.21 20.69 25.74
CA PRO A 777 -17.12 19.29 26.20
C PRO A 777 -17.71 18.25 25.22
N ASN A 778 -18.27 18.67 24.07
CA ASN A 778 -18.79 17.79 23.02
C ASN A 778 -17.92 17.71 21.76
N SER A 779 -16.78 18.42 21.69
CA SER A 779 -15.97 18.50 20.46
C SER A 779 -14.96 17.36 20.28
N PHE A 780 -14.43 16.80 21.37
CA PHE A 780 -13.34 15.83 21.39
C PHE A 780 -13.79 14.53 22.06
N LEU A 781 -14.76 13.86 21.44
CA LEU A 781 -15.41 12.66 22.00
C LEU A 781 -14.75 11.35 21.59
N SER A 782 -13.95 11.36 20.51
CA SER A 782 -13.29 10.20 19.95
C SER A 782 -11.78 10.42 19.81
N MET A 783 -11.00 9.38 20.09
CA MET A 783 -9.54 9.35 19.94
C MET A 783 -9.13 8.02 19.31
N ASP A 784 -8.18 8.07 18.37
CA ASP A 784 -7.59 6.89 17.71
C ASP A 784 -6.08 6.93 17.90
N ILE A 785 -5.49 5.81 18.34
CA ILE A 785 -4.05 5.65 18.53
C ILE A 785 -3.55 4.50 17.66
N GLU A 786 -2.70 4.82 16.68
CA GLU A 786 -2.02 3.86 15.80
C GLU A 786 -0.54 3.72 16.17
N GLU A 787 -0.02 2.49 16.11
CA GLU A 787 1.39 2.17 16.34
C GLU A 787 1.93 1.28 15.21
N TYR A 788 3.09 1.66 14.72
CA TYR A 788 3.90 0.95 13.75
C TYR A 788 5.36 0.88 14.25
N PRO A 789 6.19 -0.09 13.81
CA PRO A 789 7.54 -0.31 14.35
C PRO A 789 8.51 0.89 14.38
N THR A 790 8.25 1.94 13.58
CA THR A 790 9.06 3.16 13.49
C THR A 790 8.25 4.46 13.55
N ARG A 791 6.96 4.40 13.92
CA ARG A 791 6.11 5.59 14.11
C ARG A 791 4.84 5.30 14.92
N MET A 792 4.40 6.26 15.71
CA MET A 792 3.07 6.30 16.32
C MET A 792 2.27 7.47 15.75
N MET A 793 0.94 7.35 15.72
CA MET A 793 0.04 8.44 15.38
C MET A 793 -1.12 8.50 16.37
N ILE A 794 -1.38 9.68 16.92
CA ILE A 794 -2.51 9.94 17.81
C ILE A 794 -3.39 10.98 17.12
N CYS A 795 -4.66 10.67 16.92
CA CYS A 795 -5.62 11.61 16.35
C CYS A 795 -6.95 11.59 17.11
N GLY A 796 -7.79 12.60 16.89
CA GLY A 796 -9.07 12.71 17.58
C GLY A 796 -9.93 13.88 17.16
N GLY A 797 -11.16 13.90 17.66
CA GLY A 797 -12.20 14.89 17.33
C GLY A 797 -13.59 14.43 17.73
N LEU A 798 -14.61 14.91 17.01
CA LEU A 798 -16.03 14.61 17.31
C LEU A 798 -16.39 13.15 17.07
N ARG A 799 -15.71 12.50 16.13
CA ARG A 799 -15.90 11.09 15.71
C ARG A 799 -14.53 10.47 15.46
N HIS A 800 -14.47 9.14 15.51
CA HIS A 800 -13.30 8.40 15.04
C HIS A 800 -12.99 8.78 13.61
N ALA A 801 -11.73 9.09 13.35
CA ALA A 801 -11.25 9.37 12.00
C ALA A 801 -11.16 8.08 11.20
N LEU A 802 -10.83 6.98 11.87
CA LEU A 802 -10.65 5.66 11.28
C LEU A 802 -11.91 4.79 11.45
N ASN A 803 -12.20 4.00 10.42
CA ASN A 803 -13.10 2.86 10.54
C ASN A 803 -12.35 1.59 10.99
N GLU A 804 -13.09 0.52 11.21
CA GLU A 804 -12.58 -0.78 11.69
C GLU A 804 -11.65 -1.51 10.69
N ARG A 805 -11.45 -0.95 9.50
CA ARG A 805 -10.49 -1.41 8.49
C ARG A 805 -9.24 -0.53 8.43
N MET A 806 -9.12 0.45 9.33
CA MET A 806 -8.11 1.51 9.31
C MET A 806 -8.20 2.40 8.06
N GLU A 807 -9.39 2.53 7.46
CA GLU A 807 -9.65 3.48 6.37
C GLU A 807 -10.14 4.81 6.98
N LEU A 808 -9.66 5.94 6.44
CA LEU A 808 -10.06 7.29 6.85
C LEU A 808 -11.52 7.56 6.42
N VAL A 809 -12.38 7.91 7.37
CA VAL A 809 -13.83 8.11 7.17
C VAL A 809 -14.38 9.41 7.75
N ALA A 810 -13.62 10.13 8.58
CA ALA A 810 -14.01 11.42 9.13
C ALA A 810 -12.80 12.37 9.26
N PRO A 811 -13.01 13.69 9.18
CA PRO A 811 -11.94 14.67 9.42
C PRO A 811 -11.47 14.62 10.88
N MET A 812 -10.16 14.62 11.06
CA MET A 812 -9.50 14.73 12.36
C MET A 812 -9.50 16.19 12.82
N SER A 813 -9.87 16.47 14.08
CA SER A 813 -9.62 17.80 14.69
C SER A 813 -8.15 17.94 15.09
N ILE A 814 -7.53 16.85 15.55
CA ILE A 814 -6.09 16.78 15.76
C ILE A 814 -5.50 15.51 15.14
N SER A 815 -4.29 15.62 14.61
CA SER A 815 -3.42 14.50 14.26
C SER A 815 -1.98 14.82 14.67
N VAL A 816 -1.35 13.91 15.40
CA VAL A 816 0.04 14.01 15.87
C VAL A 816 0.78 12.75 15.46
N MET A 817 1.74 12.88 14.53
CA MET A 817 2.58 11.78 14.06
C MET A 817 3.98 11.90 14.64
N VAL A 818 4.45 10.87 15.34
CA VAL A 818 5.80 10.83 15.93
C VAL A 818 6.55 9.67 15.29
N HIS A 819 7.67 9.98 14.62
CA HIS A 819 8.59 8.98 14.09
C HIS A 819 9.60 8.58 15.15
N LEU A 820 9.90 7.28 15.22
CA LEU A 820 10.65 6.66 16.30
C LEU A 820 11.78 5.79 15.73
N GLN A 821 12.88 5.71 16.45
CA GLN A 821 13.88 4.66 16.20
C GLN A 821 13.28 3.26 16.48
N GLU A 822 13.64 2.27 15.65
CA GLU A 822 13.21 0.88 15.82
C GLU A 822 13.61 0.35 17.21
N GLY A 823 12.64 -0.10 18.00
CA GLY A 823 12.86 -0.57 19.37
C GLY A 823 12.91 0.53 20.44
N PHE A 824 12.27 1.68 20.22
CA PHE A 824 12.13 2.76 21.21
C PHE A 824 11.63 2.22 22.57
N PRO A 825 12.40 2.40 23.68
CA PRO A 825 12.17 1.65 24.92
C PRO A 825 11.01 2.15 25.78
N GLU A 826 10.62 3.42 25.63
CA GLU A 826 9.67 4.16 26.50
C GLU A 826 8.38 4.50 25.73
N LEU A 827 7.89 3.57 24.91
CA LEU A 827 6.83 3.82 23.91
C LEU A 827 5.46 4.11 24.54
N ASP A 828 5.08 3.38 25.59
CA ASP A 828 3.84 3.59 26.34
C ASP A 828 3.85 4.95 27.06
N GLU A 829 5.00 5.34 27.58
CA GLU A 829 5.23 6.62 28.22
C GLU A 829 5.25 7.78 27.22
N ALA A 830 5.83 7.60 26.03
CA ALA A 830 5.76 8.57 24.93
C ALA A 830 4.32 8.79 24.43
N ILE A 831 3.54 7.70 24.29
CA ILE A 831 2.11 7.76 23.98
C ILE A 831 1.36 8.55 25.07
N TYR A 832 1.66 8.30 26.35
CA TYR A 832 1.07 9.05 27.45
C TYR A 832 1.45 10.54 27.43
N ASP A 833 2.72 10.89 27.24
CA ASP A 833 3.19 12.28 27.30
C ASP A 833 2.56 13.16 26.20
N VAL A 834 2.44 12.63 24.97
CA VAL A 834 1.70 13.31 23.87
C VAL A 834 0.21 13.40 24.19
N SER A 835 -0.41 12.29 24.59
CA SER A 835 -1.85 12.24 24.88
C SER A 835 -2.25 13.13 26.05
N SER A 836 -1.38 13.29 27.05
CA SER A 836 -1.63 14.09 28.25
C SER A 836 -1.83 15.59 27.98
N GLN A 837 -1.42 16.06 26.80
CA GLN A 837 -1.61 17.43 26.33
C GLN A 837 -2.97 17.65 25.63
N MET A 838 -3.75 16.58 25.45
CA MET A 838 -5.10 16.58 24.87
C MET A 838 -6.18 16.46 25.97
N PRO A 839 -7.46 16.80 25.72
CA PRO A 839 -8.50 16.80 26.75
C PRO A 839 -9.05 15.39 27.04
N LEU A 840 -8.20 14.50 27.57
CA LEU A 840 -8.51 13.07 27.79
C LEU A 840 -9.78 12.80 28.61
N HIS A 841 -10.12 13.71 29.51
CA HIS A 841 -11.26 13.59 30.43
C HIS A 841 -12.65 13.71 29.78
N ILE A 842 -12.74 14.18 28.52
CA ILE A 842 -14.00 14.21 27.74
C ILE A 842 -14.10 13.11 26.66
N VAL A 843 -13.02 12.36 26.43
CA VAL A 843 -13.01 11.25 25.46
C VAL A 843 -13.99 10.17 25.92
N ARG A 844 -14.90 9.78 25.03
CA ARG A 844 -15.92 8.75 25.27
C ARG A 844 -15.67 7.46 24.49
N SER A 845 -14.91 7.53 23.40
CA SER A 845 -14.63 6.37 22.58
C SER A 845 -13.17 6.36 22.13
N LEU A 846 -12.52 5.21 22.25
CA LEU A 846 -11.08 5.06 22.03
C LEU A 846 -10.78 3.87 21.10
N GLN A 847 -10.05 4.09 20.00
CA GLN A 847 -9.52 3.01 19.15
C GLN A 847 -8.02 2.85 19.38
N LEU A 848 -7.55 1.61 19.53
CA LEU A 848 -6.17 1.25 19.82
C LEU A 848 -5.67 0.24 18.77
N PHE A 849 -4.93 0.72 17.78
CA PHE A 849 -4.45 -0.05 16.63
C PHE A 849 -2.93 -0.21 16.67
N TYR A 850 -2.46 -1.19 17.44
CA TYR A 850 -1.04 -1.45 17.66
C TYR A 850 -0.70 -2.93 17.49
N THR A 851 0.50 -3.23 16.99
CA THR A 851 0.86 -4.58 16.57
C THR A 851 2.29 -5.01 16.93
N THR A 852 3.18 -4.11 17.32
CA THR A 852 4.60 -4.45 17.56
C THR A 852 4.83 -4.91 19.01
N TYR A 853 4.65 -4.03 19.99
CA TYR A 853 4.97 -4.31 21.40
C TYR A 853 3.71 -4.34 22.29
N PRO A 854 3.72 -5.03 23.45
CA PRO A 854 2.73 -4.83 24.51
C PRO A 854 2.88 -3.40 25.07
N ILE A 855 1.76 -2.76 25.42
CA ILE A 855 1.70 -1.37 25.91
C ILE A 855 0.95 -1.37 27.24
N ASP A 856 1.48 -0.70 28.29
CA ASP A 856 0.71 -0.47 29.51
C ASP A 856 -0.24 0.72 29.31
N TRP A 857 -1.52 0.42 29.12
CA TRP A 857 -2.56 1.44 28.95
C TRP A 857 -3.06 2.04 30.27
N ALA A 858 -2.63 1.54 31.44
CA ALA A 858 -3.13 2.01 32.72
C ALA A 858 -2.87 3.52 32.98
N PRO A 859 -1.67 4.09 32.73
CA PRO A 859 -1.41 5.52 32.95
C PRO A 859 -2.33 6.42 32.12
N LEU A 860 -2.61 6.04 30.87
CA LEU A 860 -3.48 6.78 29.96
C LEU A 860 -4.95 6.68 30.40
N LEU A 861 -5.44 5.44 30.60
CA LEU A 861 -6.84 5.18 30.95
C LEU A 861 -7.22 5.69 32.35
N MET A 862 -6.24 5.92 33.25
CA MET A 862 -6.44 6.66 34.51
C MET A 862 -6.87 8.13 34.33
N ARG A 863 -6.71 8.70 33.13
CA ARG A 863 -7.14 10.09 32.82
C ARG A 863 -8.47 10.17 32.05
N MET A 864 -9.11 9.03 31.77
CA MET A 864 -10.21 8.89 30.81
C MET A 864 -11.53 8.39 31.45
N ASP A 865 -11.95 9.01 32.56
CA ASP A 865 -13.19 8.65 33.29
C ASP A 865 -14.50 8.76 32.47
N ALA A 866 -14.46 9.39 31.30
CA ALA A 866 -15.61 9.55 30.40
C ALA A 866 -15.78 8.41 29.40
N ILE A 867 -14.82 7.48 29.26
CA ILE A 867 -14.87 6.40 28.27
C ILE A 867 -16.11 5.52 28.44
N GLU A 868 -16.84 5.37 27.35
CA GLU A 868 -18.01 4.50 27.17
C GLU A 868 -17.69 3.31 26.24
N GLU A 869 -16.74 3.44 25.30
CA GLU A 869 -16.39 2.42 24.30
C GLU A 869 -14.86 2.34 24.06
N ILE A 870 -14.31 1.11 23.98
CA ILE A 870 -12.91 0.85 23.58
C ILE A 870 -12.92 -0.19 22.46
N THR A 871 -12.17 0.08 21.37
CA THR A 871 -11.93 -0.85 20.26
C THR A 871 -10.43 -1.16 20.13
N THR A 872 -10.06 -2.43 19.96
CA THR A 872 -8.65 -2.85 19.76
C THR A 872 -8.54 -4.11 18.91
N PHE A 873 -7.33 -4.48 18.49
CA PHE A 873 -7.09 -5.78 17.86
C PHE A 873 -7.18 -6.93 18.86
N ILE A 874 -7.83 -8.02 18.47
CA ILE A 874 -7.99 -9.21 19.31
C ILE A 874 -6.65 -9.89 19.63
N THR A 875 -5.58 -9.62 18.88
CA THR A 875 -4.21 -10.07 19.18
C THR A 875 -3.64 -9.43 20.45
N ARG A 876 -4.14 -8.23 20.82
CA ARG A 876 -3.71 -7.42 21.97
C ARG A 876 -4.68 -7.47 23.16
N TRP A 877 -5.50 -8.51 23.23
CA TRP A 877 -6.51 -8.69 24.27
C TRP A 877 -5.96 -8.65 25.71
N LYS A 878 -4.71 -9.11 25.93
CA LYS A 878 -4.11 -9.22 27.27
C LYS A 878 -3.96 -7.86 27.91
N ASP A 879 -3.32 -6.96 27.20
CA ASP A 879 -2.97 -5.61 27.60
C ASP A 879 -4.23 -4.84 28.05
N ILE A 880 -5.33 -4.97 27.27
CA ILE A 880 -6.61 -4.34 27.61
C ILE A 880 -7.34 -5.05 28.75
N LEU A 881 -7.50 -6.38 28.72
CA LEU A 881 -8.24 -7.10 29.77
C LEU A 881 -7.55 -7.06 31.14
N GLN A 882 -6.21 -7.02 31.16
CA GLN A 882 -5.44 -6.73 32.37
C GLN A 882 -5.86 -5.38 32.96
N VAL A 883 -5.83 -4.31 32.18
CA VAL A 883 -6.22 -2.97 32.65
C VAL A 883 -7.72 -2.90 33.01
N MET A 884 -8.59 -3.63 32.31
CA MET A 884 -10.03 -3.66 32.62
C MET A 884 -10.36 -4.31 33.98
N THR A 885 -9.47 -5.16 34.50
CA THR A 885 -9.60 -5.80 35.82
C THR A 885 -8.82 -5.08 36.94
N MET A 886 -8.07 -4.02 36.62
CA MET A 886 -7.38 -3.21 37.63
C MET A 886 -8.36 -2.42 38.50
N THR A 887 -8.06 -2.38 39.80
CA THR A 887 -8.77 -1.57 40.79
C THR A 887 -7.87 -0.43 41.27
N VAL A 888 -8.42 0.78 41.32
CA VAL A 888 -7.74 1.98 41.83
C VAL A 888 -8.26 2.28 43.23
N VAL A 889 -7.33 2.63 44.12
CA VAL A 889 -7.61 3.02 45.51
C VAL A 889 -7.32 4.52 45.65
N ASP A 890 -8.35 5.35 45.58
CA ASP A 890 -8.19 6.80 45.68
C ASP A 890 -9.06 7.37 46.82
N ASN A 891 -8.50 7.35 48.03
CA ASN A 891 -9.08 7.85 49.29
C ASN A 891 -10.56 7.51 49.53
N GLY A 892 -10.99 6.32 49.10
CA GLY A 892 -12.39 5.90 49.09
C GLY A 892 -12.56 4.40 48.78
N PRO A 893 -13.77 3.93 48.44
CA PRO A 893 -13.98 2.54 48.05
C PRO A 893 -13.23 2.21 46.75
N MET A 894 -12.75 0.96 46.64
CA MET A 894 -12.09 0.46 45.42
C MET A 894 -13.00 0.62 44.21
N ARG A 895 -12.48 1.19 43.11
CA ARG A 895 -13.19 1.36 41.84
C ARG A 895 -12.41 0.73 40.70
N LEU A 896 -13.11 0.18 39.71
CA LEU A 896 -12.49 -0.23 38.46
C LEU A 896 -12.13 1.00 37.61
N LEU A 897 -11.07 0.88 36.82
CA LEU A 897 -10.66 1.89 35.85
C LEU A 897 -11.74 2.13 34.77
N CYS A 898 -11.88 3.34 34.23
CA CYS A 898 -12.91 3.66 33.22
C CYS A 898 -14.33 3.22 33.65
N PRO A 899 -14.90 3.77 34.74
CA PRO A 899 -16.14 3.28 35.35
C PRO A 899 -17.41 3.47 34.50
N LYS A 900 -17.33 4.20 33.38
CA LYS A 900 -18.43 4.40 32.42
C LYS A 900 -18.37 3.47 31.20
N LEU A 901 -17.35 2.61 31.10
CA LEU A 901 -17.16 1.72 29.96
C LEU A 901 -18.34 0.75 29.85
N LYS A 902 -19.06 0.84 28.74
CA LYS A 902 -20.22 -0.01 28.39
C LYS A 902 -19.89 -1.00 27.29
N LYS A 903 -18.90 -0.72 26.45
CA LYS A 903 -18.57 -1.50 25.27
C LYS A 903 -17.08 -1.79 25.15
N LEU A 904 -16.74 -3.06 24.94
CA LEU A 904 -15.39 -3.50 24.59
C LEU A 904 -15.43 -4.29 23.29
N LYS A 905 -14.77 -3.76 22.26
CA LYS A 905 -14.79 -4.29 20.90
C LYS A 905 -13.42 -4.81 20.48
N PHE A 906 -13.41 -6.04 19.97
CA PHE A 906 -12.21 -6.69 19.44
C PHE A 906 -12.33 -6.90 17.93
N LEU A 907 -11.41 -6.32 17.17
CA LEU A 907 -11.26 -6.54 15.74
C LEU A 907 -10.37 -7.76 15.49
N THR A 908 -10.82 -8.70 14.68
CA THR A 908 -10.07 -9.94 14.43
C THR A 908 -9.01 -9.78 13.36
N LEU A 909 -9.25 -9.00 12.31
CA LEU A 909 -8.39 -8.93 11.11
C LEU A 909 -7.93 -10.34 10.65
N ASN A 910 -8.89 -11.26 10.52
CA ASN A 910 -8.72 -12.69 10.20
C ASN A 910 -8.06 -13.55 11.32
N TYR A 911 -7.54 -12.95 12.39
CA TYR A 911 -7.00 -13.67 13.54
C TYR A 911 -8.10 -14.13 14.51
N SER A 912 -8.15 -15.44 14.81
CA SER A 912 -9.00 -15.97 15.88
C SER A 912 -8.16 -16.32 17.12
N PRO A 913 -8.48 -15.81 18.32
CA PRO A 913 -7.85 -16.27 19.56
C PRO A 913 -8.14 -17.76 19.78
N LYS A 914 -7.11 -18.59 19.54
CA LYS A 914 -7.14 -20.05 19.71
C LYS A 914 -7.09 -20.51 21.18
N SER A 915 -7.09 -19.58 22.13
CA SER A 915 -6.79 -19.84 23.54
C SER A 915 -8.05 -19.72 24.39
N GLU A 916 -8.37 -20.78 25.13
CA GLU A 916 -9.41 -20.76 26.18
C GLU A 916 -9.11 -19.69 27.25
N VAL A 917 -7.83 -19.33 27.43
CA VAL A 917 -7.36 -18.27 28.33
C VAL A 917 -7.91 -16.88 27.95
N PHE A 918 -8.17 -16.61 26.66
CA PHE A 918 -8.81 -15.35 26.25
C PHE A 918 -10.25 -15.26 26.78
N TYR A 919 -11.04 -16.32 26.59
CA TYR A 919 -12.44 -16.34 27.02
C TYR A 919 -12.58 -16.40 28.54
N GLU A 920 -11.68 -17.09 29.24
CA GLU A 920 -11.64 -17.08 30.70
C GLU A 920 -11.31 -15.67 31.23
N ALA A 921 -10.25 -15.03 30.71
CA ALA A 921 -9.89 -13.65 31.10
C ALA A 921 -11.01 -12.64 30.78
N LEU A 922 -11.70 -12.83 29.64
CA LEU A 922 -12.84 -12.01 29.23
C LEU A 922 -14.04 -12.21 30.17
N ALA A 923 -14.36 -13.45 30.53
CA ALA A 923 -15.43 -13.75 31.48
C ALA A 923 -15.14 -13.15 32.86
N ILE A 924 -13.90 -13.25 33.36
CA ILE A 924 -13.45 -12.61 34.61
C ILE A 924 -13.63 -11.08 34.52
N ALA A 925 -13.21 -10.46 33.42
CA ALA A 925 -13.34 -9.01 33.25
C ALA A 925 -14.81 -8.56 33.25
N VAL A 926 -15.71 -9.28 32.57
CA VAL A 926 -17.15 -8.97 32.57
C VAL A 926 -17.78 -9.22 33.95
N GLU A 927 -17.41 -10.30 34.65
CA GLU A 927 -17.90 -10.58 36.01
C GLU A 927 -17.50 -9.48 37.00
N MET A 928 -16.22 -9.08 37.03
CA MET A 928 -15.76 -7.99 37.91
C MET A 928 -16.47 -6.66 37.61
N ARG A 929 -16.68 -6.35 36.32
CA ARG A 929 -17.42 -5.15 35.88
C ARG A 929 -18.86 -5.19 36.37
N ARG A 930 -19.55 -6.31 36.17
CA ARG A 930 -20.92 -6.53 36.64
C ARG A 930 -21.04 -6.39 38.16
N GLU A 931 -20.12 -6.97 38.93
CA GLU A 931 -20.09 -6.85 40.40
C GLU A 931 -19.90 -5.41 40.86
N SER A 932 -19.15 -4.60 40.10
CA SER A 932 -18.99 -3.16 40.33
C SER A 932 -20.20 -2.30 39.94
N GLY A 933 -21.23 -2.89 39.31
CA GLY A 933 -22.43 -2.20 38.84
C GLY A 933 -22.33 -1.60 37.43
N SER A 934 -21.35 -2.03 36.63
CA SER A 934 -21.16 -1.62 35.23
C SER A 934 -21.32 -2.83 34.31
N GLU A 935 -22.40 -2.87 33.52
CA GLU A 935 -22.56 -3.90 32.48
C GLU A 935 -21.68 -3.60 31.27
N LEU A 936 -20.94 -4.61 30.82
CA LEU A 936 -20.00 -4.52 29.70
C LEU A 936 -20.48 -5.39 28.53
N GLU A 937 -20.99 -4.75 27.48
CA GLU A 937 -21.21 -5.37 26.18
C GLU A 937 -19.85 -5.70 25.54
N VAL A 938 -19.67 -6.94 25.08
CA VAL A 938 -18.47 -7.36 24.36
C VAL A 938 -18.84 -7.65 22.91
N ILE A 939 -18.08 -7.08 21.96
CA ILE A 939 -18.31 -7.23 20.53
C ILE A 939 -17.05 -7.82 19.88
N ILE A 940 -17.20 -8.82 19.02
CA ILE A 940 -16.09 -9.36 18.21
C ILE A 940 -16.40 -9.14 16.72
N ASP A 941 -15.68 -8.19 16.12
CA ASP A 941 -16.01 -7.46 14.88
C ASP A 941 -17.44 -6.91 14.89
N GLU A 942 -18.44 -7.66 14.42
CA GLU A 942 -19.85 -7.28 14.39
C GLU A 942 -20.75 -8.20 15.25
N GLU A 943 -20.20 -9.25 15.86
CA GLU A 943 -20.96 -10.21 16.66
C GLU A 943 -20.92 -9.79 18.14
N SER A 944 -22.06 -9.32 18.67
CA SER A 944 -22.23 -9.10 20.12
C SER A 944 -22.24 -10.46 20.86
N ILE A 945 -21.54 -10.51 21.99
CA ILE A 945 -21.23 -11.73 22.74
C ILE A 945 -22.13 -11.79 23.98
N PRO A 946 -23.12 -12.71 24.05
CA PRO A 946 -23.98 -12.83 25.23
C PRO A 946 -23.15 -13.11 26.49
N SER A 947 -23.39 -12.30 27.52
CA SER A 947 -22.62 -12.26 28.77
C SER A 947 -23.41 -11.70 29.96
N HIS A 948 -24.73 -11.55 29.82
CA HIS A 948 -25.62 -10.92 30.80
C HIS A 948 -26.13 -11.92 31.86
N SER A 949 -26.22 -13.21 31.54
CA SER A 949 -26.60 -14.25 32.51
C SER A 949 -25.39 -15.06 33.04
N VAL A 950 -25.54 -15.71 34.20
CA VAL A 950 -24.52 -16.62 34.74
C VAL A 950 -24.32 -17.83 33.80
N GLU A 951 -25.39 -18.26 33.11
CA GLU A 951 -25.35 -19.34 32.13
C GLU A 951 -24.62 -18.91 30.85
N GLU A 952 -24.81 -17.65 30.42
CA GLU A 952 -24.08 -17.04 29.30
C GLU A 952 -22.59 -16.86 29.61
N LEU A 953 -22.23 -16.45 30.83
CA LEU A 953 -20.83 -16.38 31.28
C LEU A 953 -20.19 -17.77 31.38
N GLY A 954 -20.93 -18.78 31.83
CA GLY A 954 -20.50 -20.19 31.76
C GLY A 954 -20.29 -20.67 30.32
N ALA A 955 -21.21 -20.31 29.41
CA ALA A 955 -21.06 -20.61 27.98
C ALA A 955 -19.90 -19.84 27.33
N LEU A 956 -19.61 -18.61 27.79
CA LEU A 956 -18.49 -17.79 27.32
C LEU A 956 -17.15 -18.44 27.63
N ARG A 957 -16.93 -18.90 28.87
CA ARG A 957 -15.71 -19.64 29.27
C ARG A 957 -15.43 -20.87 28.41
N HIS A 958 -16.46 -21.50 27.86
CA HIS A 958 -16.36 -22.66 26.98
C HIS A 958 -16.53 -22.32 25.48
N ARG A 959 -16.62 -21.03 25.12
CA ARG A 959 -16.83 -20.59 23.74
C ARG A 959 -15.56 -20.79 22.91
N ARG A 960 -15.75 -21.17 21.65
CA ARG A 960 -14.71 -21.13 20.61
C ARG A 960 -15.29 -20.35 19.44
N LEU A 961 -14.53 -19.38 18.91
CA LEU A 961 -14.95 -18.62 17.73
C LEU A 961 -15.10 -19.57 16.52
N PRO A 962 -16.22 -19.52 15.78
CA PRO A 962 -16.35 -20.24 14.52
C PRO A 962 -15.27 -19.82 13.51
N SER A 963 -14.93 -20.70 12.58
CA SER A 963 -13.86 -20.44 11.60
C SER A 963 -14.16 -19.21 10.75
N PHE A 964 -13.13 -18.56 10.20
CA PHE A 964 -13.28 -17.40 9.30
C PHE A 964 -14.31 -17.67 8.18
N ARG A 965 -14.27 -18.89 7.62
CA ARG A 965 -15.24 -19.39 6.64
C ARG A 965 -16.68 -19.40 7.17
N GLN A 966 -16.92 -19.91 8.38
CA GLN A 966 -18.25 -19.91 9.01
C GLN A 966 -18.77 -18.48 9.29
N ARG A 967 -17.89 -17.51 9.54
CA ARG A 967 -18.27 -16.10 9.74
C ARG A 967 -18.64 -15.41 8.41
N ILE A 968 -17.91 -15.69 7.33
CA ILE A 968 -18.28 -15.26 5.97
C ILE A 968 -19.61 -15.89 5.55
N LEU A 969 -19.80 -17.20 5.76
CA LEU A 969 -21.06 -17.88 5.44
C LEU A 969 -22.26 -17.29 6.23
N ARG A 970 -22.08 -16.91 7.50
CA ARG A 970 -23.11 -16.21 8.28
C ARG A 970 -23.40 -14.79 7.74
N ARG A 971 -22.38 -14.01 7.36
CA ARG A 971 -22.57 -12.69 6.74
C ARG A 971 -23.25 -12.77 5.37
N LEU A 972 -22.98 -13.81 4.58
CA LEU A 972 -23.62 -14.07 3.30
C LEU A 972 -25.04 -14.65 3.44
N ALA A 973 -25.37 -15.29 4.55
CA ALA A 973 -26.73 -15.77 4.86
C ALA A 973 -27.66 -14.70 5.46
N PHE A 974 -27.14 -13.50 5.74
CA PHE A 974 -27.88 -12.35 6.30
C PHE A 974 -28.01 -11.16 5.33
N LYS A 975 -27.61 -11.35 4.06
CA LYS A 975 -27.91 -10.44 2.93
C LYS A 975 -28.80 -11.17 1.91
#